data_AF-A0A0D1UZ75-F1
#
_entry.id   AF-A0A0D1UZ75-F1
#
_cell.length_a   1.000
_cell.length_b   1.000
_cell.length_c   1.000
_cell.angle_alpha   90.00
_cell.angle_beta   90.00
_cell.angle_gamma   90.00
#
_symmetry.space_group_name_H-M   'P 1'
#
loop_
_entity.id
_entity.type
_entity.pdbx_description
1 polymer ?
#
loop_
_entity_poly.entity_id
_entity_poly.type
_entity_poly.pdbx_seq_one_letter_code
_entity_poly.pdbx_strand_id
1 'polypeptide(L)'
;MKNNKSLKVLSTAAIAAALVAPTVAVQPAFAASTYSVVGAQNVSQDSVIQKTRITVEVTPGSLGSDTKKLYMRLPADSSAKVNGVTYGSPSEFDRDAQTQPGEYQVDEVTVSGAPTDNGDLELEVNGKPVTVTLTTADDTPAKVATAIATKINADKTNIGFAADANDGKIKLTALEQKDNVSNLVKTTKPVAGVTVGASQNVTPGKKPVDSGTGSEFIPKSVSGDTNQIKKVKIAADNSDNQYFTIEVTGDKDYSANRGIFYLELENVKVPAGAENGPFNATFDSPDNAFTAGNVKIAQVGNGSVKTSIDGTIALTPGSNKETKVKPIRIQEDSAGAFTGEYKLELPDGFEWDGTPVGRVYHGDPNVTLAVKKDKDTLLAKVVAKGGDFDSKSVTTKEATQFVIEDALIKVDDSEAEKGEVKATVKGSVSRSNDSIVIGTFGNWEGDIKAGDAKTVYAGQAGEELANLTIKEDAPGTLKKNRIIKLKLNGNAKWATKRTGGVNGKIELKEQPQIKNADSEKNNLQIGEWELSGSDRSVIQATITNESTNKPAKIVLEKLKVDVAPTAGTGDISVSVEGSAGITKDAIALGKTKAPVEISFDGELAKIDAGLQQQSIPNITIKEAATDVIGEKDLVVKFPEGVKPALPGKVEVTEGNLKIDSARVSVEDNRIIIPISKHSSTKAGTIKLSDIKVTSYRYVPEGDLKVKITGPAVVENIKDGLDNDYPFNKPNDTHVAEGSVAKVVTPADKNKYAENIIFKIGSKTYTQDGKEMTMDVAPEVHPVYNRTYIPAAHFAASLNIPADKVVWNEASKTVTIFAGDKVVSATAGKKELVVNGTPVQIDAPVNYGQHTGYRVMVPYTHLALALGATVEWKADTQEIFVNKR
;
A
#
# COMPACT_ATOMS: atom_id res chain seq x y z
N MET A 1 -1.23 20.07 -39.40
CA MET A 1 -1.97 19.02 -40.15
C MET A 1 -2.60 18.10 -39.12
N LYS A 2 -3.90 18.25 -38.83
CA LYS A 2 -4.98 17.25 -39.06
C LYS A 2 -4.60 15.84 -38.54
N ASN A 3 -5.20 15.30 -37.48
CA ASN A 3 -6.61 14.86 -37.45
C ASN A 3 -7.28 14.86 -36.06
N ASN A 4 -8.60 14.91 -36.11
CA ASN A 4 -9.59 15.30 -35.11
C ASN A 4 -10.51 14.14 -34.70
N LYS A 5 -11.27 14.40 -33.62
CA LYS A 5 -12.54 13.78 -33.12
C LYS A 5 -12.34 12.64 -32.10
N SER A 6 -12.99 12.59 -30.95
CA SER A 6 -14.07 13.35 -30.26
C SER A 6 -14.28 12.60 -28.92
N LEU A 7 -14.63 13.15 -27.74
CA LEU A 7 -15.82 13.90 -27.31
C LEU A 7 -15.60 14.16 -25.77
N LYS A 8 -15.47 15.40 -25.26
CA LYS A 8 -16.51 16.25 -24.60
C LYS A 8 -17.27 15.53 -23.45
N VAL A 9 -17.42 16.00 -22.20
CA VAL A 9 -17.28 17.30 -21.51
C VAL A 9 -17.13 17.04 -20.00
N LEU A 10 -16.18 17.69 -19.32
CA LEU A 10 -16.22 17.96 -17.87
C LEU A 10 -15.49 19.29 -17.67
N SER A 11 -16.23 20.38 -17.45
CA SER A 11 -15.70 21.69 -17.11
C SER A 11 -16.15 22.06 -15.70
N THR A 12 -15.25 22.09 -14.71
CA THR A 12 -14.54 23.30 -14.19
C THR A 12 -15.49 24.17 -13.35
N ALA A 13 -15.49 24.08 -12.02
CA ALA A 13 -14.60 24.70 -11.02
C ALA A 13 -14.92 26.18 -10.66
N ALA A 14 -14.87 26.40 -9.34
CA ALA A 14 -15.02 27.59 -8.50
C ALA A 14 -14.56 28.97 -9.04
N ILE A 15 -15.18 30.06 -8.53
CA ILE A 15 -14.62 31.06 -7.59
C ILE A 15 -15.62 32.22 -7.37
N ALA A 16 -15.59 32.78 -6.16
CA ALA A 16 -16.46 33.78 -5.54
C ALA A 16 -16.37 35.23 -6.07
N ALA A 17 -17.43 36.03 -5.84
CA ALA A 17 -17.35 37.44 -5.43
C ALA A 17 -18.74 37.97 -4.99
N ALA A 18 -18.73 38.79 -3.94
CA ALA A 18 -19.89 39.37 -3.26
C ALA A 18 -20.59 40.48 -4.06
N LEU A 19 -21.92 40.56 -3.93
CA LEU A 19 -22.68 41.80 -4.09
C LEU A 19 -23.78 41.87 -3.02
N VAL A 20 -23.71 42.90 -2.18
CA VAL A 20 -24.75 43.29 -1.22
C VAL A 20 -25.73 44.23 -1.95
N ALA A 21 -27.00 43.86 -2.01
CA ALA A 21 -28.15 44.72 -2.34
C ALA A 21 -29.44 44.08 -1.77
N PRO A 22 -30.49 44.87 -1.48
CA PRO A 22 -31.22 44.81 -0.22
C PRO A 22 -32.19 43.64 -0.08
N THR A 23 -32.38 43.25 1.18
CA THR A 23 -33.47 42.41 1.68
C THR A 23 -34.83 42.92 1.19
N VAL A 24 -35.32 42.34 0.11
CA VAL A 24 -36.75 42.13 -0.06
C VAL A 24 -37.05 40.87 0.73
N ALA A 25 -37.93 40.97 1.72
CA ALA A 25 -38.49 39.81 2.39
C ALA A 25 -39.21 38.96 1.34
N VAL A 26 -38.51 37.96 0.79
CA VAL A 26 -39.17 36.83 0.16
C VAL A 26 -39.90 36.15 1.30
N GLN A 27 -41.23 36.21 1.29
CA GLN A 27 -42.05 35.36 2.14
C GLN A 27 -41.50 33.93 2.04
N PRO A 28 -41.31 33.21 3.15
CA PRO A 28 -40.93 31.81 3.05
C PRO A 28 -41.98 31.12 2.20
N ALA A 29 -41.56 30.49 1.10
CA ALA A 29 -42.38 29.51 0.43
C ALA A 29 -42.81 28.51 1.52
N PHE A 30 -44.09 28.54 1.90
CA PHE A 30 -44.63 27.61 2.88
C PHE A 30 -44.25 26.21 2.40
N ALA A 31 -43.45 25.50 3.18
CA ALA A 31 -43.12 24.11 2.85
C ALA A 31 -44.44 23.35 2.74
N ALA A 32 -44.73 22.75 1.58
CA ALA A 32 -45.96 22.01 1.33
C ALA A 32 -45.96 20.64 2.05
N SER A 33 -47.08 19.91 2.02
CA SER A 33 -47.29 18.66 2.78
C SER A 33 -46.14 17.65 2.71
N THR A 34 -46.02 16.82 3.76
CA THR A 34 -45.10 15.66 3.80
C THR A 34 -45.87 14.35 3.96
N TYR A 35 -45.28 13.26 3.45
CA TYR A 35 -45.87 11.92 3.48
C TYR A 35 -44.88 10.93 4.08
N SER A 36 -45.34 10.03 4.94
CA SER A 36 -44.48 9.01 5.55
C SER A 36 -45.22 7.69 5.76
N VAL A 37 -44.48 6.57 5.81
CA VAL A 37 -45.00 5.23 6.05
C VAL A 37 -44.30 4.64 7.27
N VAL A 38 -45.08 3.99 8.14
CA VAL A 38 -44.53 3.26 9.29
C VAL A 38 -44.21 1.83 8.85
N GLY A 39 -42.91 1.52 8.68
CA GLY A 39 -42.42 0.15 8.48
C GLY A 39 -42.81 -0.49 7.14
N ALA A 40 -42.35 0.09 6.02
CA ALA A 40 -42.52 -0.51 4.70
C ALA A 40 -41.91 -1.94 4.65
N GLN A 41 -42.73 -2.92 4.29
CA GLN A 41 -42.35 -4.35 4.28
C GLN A 41 -41.64 -4.74 2.98
N ASN A 42 -40.77 -5.75 3.04
CA ASN A 42 -40.23 -6.39 1.84
C ASN A 42 -41.21 -7.47 1.36
N VAL A 43 -41.54 -7.46 0.07
CA VAL A 43 -42.54 -8.35 -0.53
C VAL A 43 -42.05 -8.87 -1.87
N SER A 44 -42.52 -10.03 -2.29
CA SER A 44 -42.26 -10.57 -3.62
C SER A 44 -43.27 -10.02 -4.65
N GLN A 45 -42.99 -10.19 -5.93
CA GLN A 45 -43.99 -10.04 -6.99
C GLN A 45 -45.16 -11.01 -6.76
N ASP A 46 -46.35 -10.66 -7.26
CA ASP A 46 -47.59 -11.45 -7.11
C ASP A 46 -48.00 -11.72 -5.65
N SER A 47 -47.81 -10.73 -4.78
CA SER A 47 -48.14 -10.82 -3.35
C SER A 47 -49.20 -9.80 -2.93
N VAL A 48 -49.76 -10.00 -1.73
CA VAL A 48 -50.75 -9.09 -1.14
C VAL A 48 -50.25 -8.57 0.20
N ILE A 49 -50.06 -7.25 0.30
CA ILE A 49 -49.79 -6.58 1.56
C ILE A 49 -51.13 -6.42 2.28
N GLN A 50 -51.28 -7.10 3.42
CA GLN A 50 -52.54 -7.09 4.15
C GLN A 50 -52.93 -5.68 4.60
N LYS A 51 -51.96 -4.91 5.10
CA LYS A 51 -52.20 -3.57 5.65
C LYS A 51 -50.93 -2.72 5.67
N THR A 52 -51.02 -1.46 5.26
CA THR A 52 -49.97 -0.44 5.42
C THR A 52 -50.60 0.93 5.63
N ARG A 53 -49.90 1.86 6.28
CA ARG A 53 -50.45 3.18 6.63
C ARG A 53 -49.52 4.29 6.16
N ILE A 54 -50.10 5.26 5.45
CA ILE A 54 -49.46 6.50 5.04
C ILE A 54 -49.96 7.63 5.96
N THR A 55 -49.05 8.32 6.61
CA THR A 55 -49.34 9.58 7.32
C THR A 55 -49.19 10.73 6.35
N VAL A 56 -50.24 11.53 6.21
CA VAL A 56 -50.21 12.78 5.45
C VAL A 56 -50.18 13.94 6.44
N GLU A 57 -49.11 14.70 6.40
CA GLU A 57 -48.92 15.87 7.25
C GLU A 57 -49.01 17.14 6.41
N VAL A 58 -49.90 18.03 6.83
CA VAL A 58 -50.19 19.29 6.17
C VAL A 58 -49.67 20.44 7.01
N THR A 59 -48.90 21.32 6.38
CA THR A 59 -48.24 22.46 7.02
C THR A 59 -49.28 23.44 7.58
N PRO A 60 -49.07 23.98 8.79
CA PRO A 60 -49.95 25.01 9.34
C PRO A 60 -50.22 26.16 8.36
N GLY A 61 -51.48 26.55 8.23
CA GLY A 61 -51.94 27.69 7.45
C GLY A 61 -52.15 27.41 5.96
N SER A 62 -51.78 26.22 5.46
CA SER A 62 -51.81 25.92 4.03
C SER A 62 -53.21 25.56 3.47
N LEU A 63 -54.14 25.11 4.33
CA LEU A 63 -55.50 24.75 3.91
C LEU A 63 -56.50 25.92 3.99
N GLY A 64 -56.34 26.82 4.97
CA GLY A 64 -57.33 27.86 5.27
C GLY A 64 -58.70 27.27 5.64
N SER A 65 -59.78 27.82 5.06
CA SER A 65 -61.17 27.31 5.18
C SER A 65 -61.65 26.56 3.93
N ASP A 66 -60.79 26.41 2.93
CA ASP A 66 -61.14 25.84 1.63
C ASP A 66 -61.05 24.31 1.64
N THR A 67 -61.71 23.68 0.67
CA THR A 67 -61.47 22.27 0.33
C THR A 67 -60.42 22.21 -0.78
N LYS A 68 -59.34 21.47 -0.53
CA LYS A 68 -58.23 21.26 -1.45
C LYS A 68 -58.20 19.80 -1.91
N LYS A 69 -57.76 19.52 -3.13
CA LYS A 69 -57.73 18.19 -3.72
C LYS A 69 -56.33 17.60 -3.72
N LEU A 70 -56.24 16.33 -3.39
CA LEU A 70 -55.06 15.50 -3.45
C LEU A 70 -55.40 14.23 -4.22
N TYR A 71 -54.59 13.86 -5.19
CA TYR A 71 -54.73 12.62 -5.94
C TYR A 71 -53.68 11.63 -5.49
N MET A 72 -54.10 10.40 -5.23
CA MET A 72 -53.21 9.27 -4.96
C MET A 72 -53.35 8.23 -6.06
N ARG A 73 -52.22 7.75 -6.57
CA ARG A 73 -52.14 6.71 -7.60
C ARG A 73 -51.22 5.58 -7.15
N LEU A 74 -51.70 4.34 -7.24
CA LEU A 74 -50.87 3.16 -7.06
C LEU A 74 -50.20 2.74 -8.38
N PRO A 75 -49.10 1.94 -8.35
CA PRO A 75 -48.43 1.46 -9.57
C PRO A 75 -49.36 0.73 -10.54
N ALA A 76 -48.97 0.59 -11.81
CA ALA A 76 -49.74 -0.14 -12.82
C ALA A 76 -50.16 -1.54 -12.31
N ASP A 77 -51.37 -1.99 -12.66
CA ASP A 77 -51.91 -3.32 -12.34
C ASP A 77 -52.01 -3.68 -10.84
N SER A 78 -51.96 -2.66 -9.97
CA SER A 78 -52.15 -2.78 -8.53
C SER A 78 -53.52 -2.25 -8.08
N SER A 79 -53.92 -2.63 -6.88
CA SER A 79 -55.19 -2.23 -6.27
C SER A 79 -55.06 -2.20 -4.76
N ALA A 80 -55.78 -1.31 -4.09
CA ALA A 80 -55.94 -1.34 -2.63
C ALA A 80 -57.35 -0.90 -2.22
N LYS A 81 -57.75 -1.20 -0.98
CA LYS A 81 -58.83 -0.46 -0.32
C LYS A 81 -58.20 0.62 0.54
N VAL A 82 -58.73 1.84 0.52
CA VAL A 82 -58.17 2.96 1.30
C VAL A 82 -59.19 3.37 2.34
N ASN A 83 -58.91 3.07 3.61
CA ASN A 83 -59.83 3.32 4.74
C ASN A 83 -61.23 2.72 4.48
N GLY A 84 -61.27 1.51 3.92
CA GLY A 84 -62.50 0.82 3.50
C GLY A 84 -63.14 1.32 2.20
N VAL A 85 -62.66 2.41 1.60
CA VAL A 85 -63.20 2.97 0.35
C VAL A 85 -62.82 2.12 -0.86
N THR A 86 -63.81 1.90 -1.72
CA THR A 86 -63.70 1.25 -3.04
C THR A 86 -64.56 1.99 -4.07
N TYR A 87 -64.40 1.67 -5.35
CA TYR A 87 -65.13 2.28 -6.44
C TYR A 87 -66.64 2.20 -6.25
N GLY A 88 -67.34 3.32 -6.47
CA GLY A 88 -68.79 3.44 -6.27
C GLY A 88 -69.22 3.64 -4.81
N SER A 89 -68.29 3.66 -3.84
CA SER A 89 -68.59 3.86 -2.40
C SER A 89 -67.70 4.94 -1.77
N PRO A 90 -67.81 6.23 -2.19
CA PRO A 90 -67.04 7.31 -1.58
C PRO A 90 -67.41 7.48 -0.10
N SER A 91 -66.44 7.85 0.73
CA SER A 91 -66.65 8.09 2.16
C SER A 91 -66.12 9.45 2.57
N GLU A 92 -66.84 10.13 3.46
CA GLU A 92 -66.42 11.38 4.09
C GLU A 92 -66.15 11.14 5.58
N PHE A 93 -65.04 11.66 6.05
CA PHE A 93 -64.59 11.57 7.43
C PHE A 93 -64.46 12.98 8.00
N ASP A 94 -64.97 13.21 9.20
CA ASP A 94 -64.95 14.51 9.88
C ASP A 94 -64.29 14.34 11.26
N ARG A 95 -63.34 15.24 11.58
CA ARG A 95 -62.62 15.31 12.87
C ARG A 95 -63.58 15.46 14.04
N ASP A 96 -64.61 16.27 13.85
CA ASP A 96 -65.58 16.68 14.86
C ASP A 96 -66.92 15.97 14.74
N ALA A 97 -67.06 15.03 13.78
CA ALA A 97 -68.27 14.21 13.70
C ALA A 97 -68.49 13.53 15.05
N GLN A 98 -69.40 14.10 15.83
CA GLN A 98 -70.20 13.35 16.74
C GLN A 98 -71.24 12.66 15.87
N THR A 99 -71.13 11.35 15.70
CA THR A 99 -72.33 10.57 15.45
C THR A 99 -73.30 10.95 16.56
N GLN A 100 -74.44 11.57 16.20
CA GLN A 100 -75.48 11.80 17.19
C GLN A 100 -75.77 10.46 17.88
N PRO A 101 -75.87 10.43 19.22
CA PRO A 101 -76.21 9.19 19.90
C PRO A 101 -77.58 8.75 19.40
N GLY A 102 -77.62 7.66 18.62
CA GLY A 102 -78.85 6.91 18.48
C GLY A 102 -79.21 6.40 19.87
N GLU A 103 -80.42 6.69 20.34
CA GLU A 103 -80.97 6.03 21.52
C GLU A 103 -81.13 4.54 21.18
N TYR A 104 -80.46 3.66 21.91
CA TYR A 104 -80.62 2.21 21.79
C TYR A 104 -81.30 1.69 23.06
N GLN A 105 -82.20 0.71 22.86
CA GLN A 105 -82.86 0.01 23.94
C GLN A 105 -81.86 -0.90 24.68
N VAL A 106 -81.83 -0.77 26.00
CA VAL A 106 -81.07 -1.62 26.90
C VAL A 106 -82.05 -2.26 27.87
N ASP A 107 -82.09 -3.58 27.87
CA ASP A 107 -83.03 -4.35 28.67
C ASP A 107 -82.24 -5.29 29.59
N GLU A 108 -82.62 -5.39 30.87
CA GLU A 108 -81.95 -6.27 31.83
C GLU A 108 -82.88 -7.41 32.26
N VAL A 109 -82.35 -8.62 32.26
CA VAL A 109 -83.03 -9.85 32.69
C VAL A 109 -82.28 -10.45 33.86
N THR A 110 -82.99 -10.73 34.95
CA THR A 110 -82.37 -11.39 36.12
C THR A 110 -82.58 -12.91 36.04
N VAL A 111 -81.51 -13.67 36.19
CA VAL A 111 -81.47 -15.12 36.34
C VAL A 111 -81.26 -15.45 37.82
N SER A 112 -82.06 -16.36 38.34
CA SER A 112 -81.95 -16.82 39.73
C SER A 112 -82.04 -18.35 39.80
N GLY A 113 -81.34 -18.92 40.77
CA GLY A 113 -81.19 -20.36 40.93
C GLY A 113 -80.18 -20.98 39.94
N ALA A 114 -80.03 -22.30 40.04
CA ALA A 114 -79.11 -23.11 39.24
C ALA A 114 -79.80 -24.45 38.91
N PRO A 115 -79.46 -25.08 37.77
CA PRO A 115 -80.11 -26.31 37.33
C PRO A 115 -79.84 -27.45 38.31
N THR A 116 -80.91 -28.13 38.76
CA THR A 116 -80.79 -29.32 39.61
C THR A 116 -80.56 -30.61 38.83
N ASP A 117 -80.84 -30.58 37.51
CA ASP A 117 -80.58 -31.66 36.54
C ASP A 117 -80.19 -31.04 35.18
N ASN A 118 -79.51 -31.81 34.32
CA ASN A 118 -79.18 -31.38 32.97
C ASN A 118 -80.44 -31.28 32.10
N GLY A 119 -80.57 -30.20 31.32
CA GLY A 119 -81.71 -30.02 30.44
C GLY A 119 -81.63 -28.77 29.57
N ASP A 120 -82.48 -28.71 28.54
CA ASP A 120 -82.54 -27.58 27.62
C ASP A 120 -83.54 -26.53 28.09
N LEU A 121 -83.04 -25.33 28.38
CA LEU A 121 -83.83 -24.13 28.62
C LEU A 121 -84.21 -23.52 27.27
N GLU A 122 -85.50 -23.41 26.99
CA GLU A 122 -86.00 -22.74 25.78
C GLU A 122 -86.54 -21.36 26.13
N LEU A 123 -85.96 -20.36 25.47
CA LEU A 123 -86.32 -18.95 25.59
C LEU A 123 -86.80 -18.44 24.24
N GLU A 124 -87.64 -17.41 24.26
CA GLU A 124 -87.95 -16.59 23.11
C GLU A 124 -87.35 -15.20 23.36
N VAL A 125 -86.40 -14.79 22.52
CA VAL A 125 -85.72 -13.49 22.59
C VAL A 125 -86.08 -12.68 21.35
N ASN A 126 -86.75 -11.54 21.52
CA ASN A 126 -87.25 -10.71 20.43
C ASN A 126 -88.10 -11.50 19.40
N GLY A 127 -88.99 -12.39 19.87
CA GLY A 127 -89.83 -13.22 19.01
C GLY A 127 -89.14 -14.42 18.35
N LYS A 128 -87.85 -14.67 18.65
CA LYS A 128 -87.05 -15.73 18.06
C LYS A 128 -86.68 -16.79 19.11
N PRO A 129 -86.78 -18.09 18.79
CA PRO A 129 -86.44 -19.15 19.74
C PRO A 129 -84.93 -19.23 19.96
N VAL A 130 -84.53 -19.42 21.22
CA VAL A 130 -83.17 -19.61 21.68
C VAL A 130 -83.14 -20.78 22.67
N THR A 131 -82.46 -21.86 22.30
CA THR A 131 -82.32 -23.05 23.15
C THR A 131 -80.92 -23.07 23.77
N VAL A 132 -80.87 -23.16 25.10
CA VAL A 132 -79.64 -23.19 25.90
C VAL A 132 -79.59 -24.51 26.67
N THR A 133 -78.62 -25.36 26.35
CA THR A 133 -78.38 -26.58 27.13
C THR A 133 -77.67 -26.20 28.42
N LEU A 134 -78.33 -26.44 29.55
CA LEU A 134 -77.78 -26.23 30.88
C LEU A 134 -77.43 -27.57 31.53
N THR A 135 -76.35 -27.56 32.30
CA THR A 135 -75.89 -28.73 33.03
C THR A 135 -75.74 -28.41 34.51
N THR A 136 -75.67 -29.42 35.37
CA THR A 136 -75.38 -29.24 36.81
C THR A 136 -74.02 -28.58 37.07
N ALA A 137 -73.16 -28.40 36.05
CA ALA A 137 -71.92 -27.63 36.15
C ALA A 137 -72.14 -26.10 36.10
N ASP A 138 -73.31 -25.65 35.62
CA ASP A 138 -73.79 -24.27 35.66
C ASP A 138 -74.38 -23.94 37.05
N ASP A 139 -73.68 -24.36 38.10
CA ASP A 139 -74.09 -24.41 39.52
C ASP A 139 -74.38 -23.06 40.21
N THR A 140 -74.30 -21.94 39.48
CA THR A 140 -74.56 -20.60 39.99
C THR A 140 -75.39 -19.78 39.01
N PRO A 141 -76.23 -18.85 39.48
CA PRO A 141 -77.01 -17.97 38.60
C PRO A 141 -76.14 -17.21 37.60
N ALA A 142 -74.91 -16.85 37.98
CA ALA A 142 -73.95 -16.19 37.12
C ALA A 142 -73.51 -17.08 35.94
N LYS A 143 -73.18 -18.35 36.18
CA LYS A 143 -72.82 -19.29 35.11
C LYS A 143 -73.99 -19.56 34.17
N VAL A 144 -75.21 -19.72 34.72
CA VAL A 144 -76.42 -19.86 33.92
C VAL A 144 -76.65 -18.62 33.05
N ALA A 145 -76.51 -17.42 33.62
CA ALA A 145 -76.61 -16.16 32.87
C ALA A 145 -75.55 -16.07 31.75
N THR A 146 -74.32 -16.50 32.02
CA THR A 146 -73.25 -16.57 31.00
C THR A 146 -73.59 -17.54 29.89
N ALA A 147 -74.05 -18.75 30.20
CA ALA A 147 -74.44 -19.74 29.19
C ALA A 147 -75.55 -19.20 28.26
N ILE A 148 -76.55 -18.54 28.84
CA ILE A 148 -77.63 -17.89 28.08
C ILE A 148 -77.08 -16.75 27.22
N ALA A 149 -76.26 -15.84 27.77
CA ALA A 149 -75.68 -14.73 27.03
C ALA A 149 -74.75 -15.19 25.89
N THR A 150 -73.96 -16.24 26.09
CA THR A 150 -73.13 -16.85 25.05
C THR A 150 -73.99 -17.36 23.90
N LYS A 151 -75.11 -18.03 24.21
CA LYS A 151 -76.00 -18.54 23.17
C LYS A 151 -76.71 -17.41 22.40
N ILE A 152 -77.19 -16.38 23.11
CA ILE A 152 -77.76 -15.18 22.46
C ILE A 152 -76.71 -14.50 21.57
N ASN A 153 -75.46 -14.41 22.01
CA ASN A 153 -74.38 -13.83 21.22
C ASN A 153 -73.99 -14.64 19.99
N ALA A 154 -74.13 -15.97 20.03
CA ALA A 154 -73.94 -16.82 18.86
C ALA A 154 -75.01 -16.55 17.78
N ASP A 155 -76.24 -16.28 18.22
CA ASP A 155 -77.40 -16.05 17.34
C ASP A 155 -77.72 -14.55 17.13
N LYS A 156 -76.81 -13.66 17.55
CA LYS A 156 -77.04 -12.21 17.70
C LYS A 156 -77.51 -11.49 16.45
N THR A 157 -77.04 -11.90 15.27
CA THR A 157 -77.45 -11.30 13.99
C THR A 157 -78.88 -11.65 13.61
N ASN A 158 -79.37 -12.84 14.00
CA ASN A 158 -80.73 -13.29 13.75
C ASN A 158 -81.73 -12.72 14.78
N ILE A 159 -81.29 -12.55 16.02
CA ILE A 159 -82.10 -12.01 17.12
C ILE A 159 -82.12 -10.47 17.09
N GLY A 160 -81.04 -9.85 16.60
CA GLY A 160 -80.83 -8.40 16.53
C GLY A 160 -80.41 -7.77 17.86
N PHE A 161 -79.90 -8.58 18.80
CA PHE A 161 -79.44 -8.16 20.13
C PHE A 161 -78.14 -8.89 20.50
N ALA A 162 -77.23 -8.19 21.17
CA ALA A 162 -76.11 -8.76 21.90
C ALA A 162 -76.46 -8.89 23.39
N ALA A 163 -75.85 -9.84 24.08
CA ALA A 163 -76.08 -10.11 25.49
C ALA A 163 -74.76 -10.07 26.29
N ASP A 164 -74.72 -9.32 27.38
CA ASP A 164 -73.64 -9.38 28.35
C ASP A 164 -74.17 -9.93 29.68
N ALA A 165 -73.56 -10.99 30.19
CA ALA A 165 -73.91 -11.54 31.49
C ALA A 165 -72.98 -11.02 32.58
N ASN A 166 -73.56 -10.58 33.70
CA ASN A 166 -72.82 -10.24 34.90
C ASN A 166 -73.63 -10.58 36.15
N ASP A 167 -73.05 -11.38 37.05
CA ASP A 167 -73.59 -11.74 38.36
C ASP A 167 -75.09 -12.13 38.37
N GLY A 168 -75.45 -13.10 37.53
CA GLY A 168 -76.83 -13.59 37.42
C GLY A 168 -77.78 -12.64 36.70
N LYS A 169 -77.28 -11.57 36.08
CA LYS A 169 -78.06 -10.67 35.22
C LYS A 169 -77.57 -10.74 33.78
N ILE A 170 -78.47 -10.56 32.83
CA ILE A 170 -78.20 -10.52 31.41
C ILE A 170 -78.67 -9.16 30.90
N LYS A 171 -77.73 -8.39 30.36
CA LYS A 171 -77.99 -7.11 29.72
C LYS A 171 -78.07 -7.32 28.21
N LEU A 172 -79.24 -7.06 27.63
CA LEU A 172 -79.46 -7.10 26.20
C LEU A 172 -79.29 -5.71 25.59
N THR A 173 -78.50 -5.65 24.52
CA THR A 173 -78.23 -4.40 23.78
C THR A 173 -78.60 -4.60 22.31
N ALA A 174 -79.47 -3.75 21.77
CA ALA A 174 -79.85 -3.83 20.37
C ALA A 174 -78.63 -3.62 19.45
N LEU A 175 -78.50 -4.44 18.41
CA LEU A 175 -77.41 -4.31 17.42
C LEU A 175 -77.63 -3.17 16.42
N GLU A 176 -78.89 -2.73 16.28
CA GLU A 176 -79.32 -1.65 15.40
C GLU A 176 -80.39 -0.80 16.11
N GLN A 177 -80.65 0.39 15.60
CA GLN A 177 -81.62 1.31 16.20
C GLN A 177 -83.04 0.73 16.09
N LYS A 178 -83.76 0.60 17.21
CA LYS A 178 -85.12 0.02 17.27
C LYS A 178 -86.02 0.82 18.21
N ASP A 179 -87.31 0.89 17.90
CA ASP A 179 -88.35 1.50 18.75
C ASP A 179 -88.52 0.74 20.08
N ASN A 180 -89.13 1.37 21.09
CA ASN A 180 -89.43 0.76 22.40
C ASN A 180 -90.22 -0.55 22.23
N VAL A 181 -89.58 -1.70 22.48
CA VAL A 181 -90.24 -3.02 22.54
C VAL A 181 -90.18 -3.51 23.98
N SER A 182 -91.33 -3.81 24.59
CA SER A 182 -91.40 -4.40 25.93
C SER A 182 -91.52 -5.93 25.86
N ASN A 183 -91.10 -6.64 26.92
CA ASN A 183 -91.14 -8.10 27.05
C ASN A 183 -90.25 -8.86 26.05
N LEU A 184 -88.97 -8.47 25.99
CA LEU A 184 -87.99 -8.99 25.04
C LEU A 184 -87.59 -10.45 25.27
N VAL A 185 -87.66 -10.93 26.51
CA VAL A 185 -87.31 -12.31 26.87
C VAL A 185 -88.50 -12.99 27.52
N LYS A 186 -88.86 -14.15 27.01
CA LYS A 186 -89.91 -15.01 27.55
C LYS A 186 -89.39 -16.45 27.66
N THR A 187 -89.55 -17.05 28.82
CA THR A 187 -89.25 -18.48 29.00
C THR A 187 -90.39 -19.30 28.43
N THR A 188 -90.11 -20.12 27.42
CA THR A 188 -91.09 -21.01 26.78
C THR A 188 -91.03 -22.42 27.35
N LYS A 189 -89.85 -22.85 27.84
CA LYS A 189 -89.68 -24.11 28.57
C LYS A 189 -88.63 -23.95 29.68
N PRO A 190 -89.00 -24.04 30.97
CA PRO A 190 -88.06 -23.87 32.08
C PRO A 190 -87.22 -25.13 32.32
N VAL A 191 -86.06 -24.95 32.96
CA VAL A 191 -85.24 -26.02 33.55
C VAL A 191 -85.40 -25.99 35.06
N ALA A 192 -85.56 -27.15 35.71
CA ALA A 192 -85.78 -27.25 37.14
C ALA A 192 -84.64 -26.59 37.94
N GLY A 193 -85.01 -25.72 38.89
CA GLY A 193 -84.05 -24.96 39.72
C GLY A 193 -83.59 -23.62 39.11
N VAL A 194 -83.91 -23.33 37.84
CA VAL A 194 -83.57 -22.06 37.17
C VAL A 194 -84.81 -21.22 36.91
N THR A 195 -84.75 -19.95 37.30
CA THR A 195 -85.78 -18.96 36.97
C THR A 195 -85.16 -17.78 36.23
N VAL A 196 -85.65 -17.51 35.01
CA VAL A 196 -85.32 -16.32 34.23
C VAL A 196 -86.48 -15.34 34.35
N GLY A 197 -86.21 -14.17 34.92
CA GLY A 197 -87.19 -13.10 35.15
C GLY A 197 -87.66 -12.44 33.86
N ALA A 198 -88.69 -11.61 33.96
CA ALA A 198 -89.12 -10.75 32.86
C ALA A 198 -88.07 -9.67 32.56
N SER A 199 -87.97 -9.23 31.29
CA SER A 199 -87.11 -8.10 30.95
C SER A 199 -87.65 -6.81 31.55
N GLN A 200 -86.75 -5.99 32.11
CA GLN A 200 -87.08 -4.69 32.66
C GLN A 200 -86.33 -3.59 31.91
N ASN A 201 -87.09 -2.71 31.26
CA ASN A 201 -86.56 -1.58 30.53
C ASN A 201 -85.72 -0.71 31.46
N VAL A 202 -84.44 -0.53 31.13
CA VAL A 202 -83.54 0.35 31.87
C VAL A 202 -83.40 1.66 31.10
N THR A 203 -83.50 2.80 31.82
CA THR A 203 -83.36 4.16 31.28
C THR A 203 -82.16 4.30 30.32
N PRO A 204 -82.26 5.09 29.21
CA PRO A 204 -81.26 5.07 28.12
C PRO A 204 -79.83 5.28 28.62
N GLY A 205 -79.01 4.23 28.49
CA GLY A 205 -77.58 4.32 28.76
C GLY A 205 -76.85 4.91 27.56
N LYS A 206 -76.25 6.10 27.72
CA LYS A 206 -75.26 6.60 26.75
C LYS A 206 -74.03 5.68 26.83
N LYS A 207 -73.75 4.91 25.77
CA LYS A 207 -72.45 4.21 25.66
C LYS A 207 -71.34 5.27 25.66
N PRO A 208 -70.22 5.07 26.38
CA PRO A 208 -68.99 5.77 26.07
C PRO A 208 -68.68 5.57 24.58
N VAL A 209 -68.31 6.65 23.92
CA VAL A 209 -67.97 6.69 22.50
C VAL A 209 -66.87 5.66 22.23
N ASP A 210 -67.22 4.55 21.58
CA ASP A 210 -66.27 3.95 20.66
C ASP A 210 -66.14 4.96 19.54
N SER A 211 -64.94 5.50 19.37
CA SER A 211 -64.60 6.32 18.22
C SER A 211 -64.84 5.52 16.95
N GLY A 212 -66.02 5.67 16.36
CA GLY A 212 -66.25 5.30 14.97
C GLY A 212 -65.21 6.04 14.12
N THR A 213 -64.38 5.27 13.43
CA THR A 213 -63.57 5.49 12.21
C THR A 213 -63.02 6.89 11.84
N GLY A 214 -63.61 8.01 12.24
CA GLY A 214 -63.13 9.37 11.98
C GLY A 214 -61.95 9.83 12.86
N SER A 215 -61.90 9.50 14.16
CA SER A 215 -60.85 10.04 15.04
C SER A 215 -59.51 9.30 14.99
N GLU A 216 -59.49 8.05 14.50
CA GLU A 216 -58.25 7.36 14.14
C GLU A 216 -57.71 7.81 12.77
N PHE A 217 -58.58 8.27 11.87
CA PHE A 217 -58.25 8.72 10.53
C PHE A 217 -57.78 10.18 10.49
N ILE A 218 -58.52 11.08 11.16
CA ILE A 218 -58.17 12.48 11.39
C ILE A 218 -58.07 12.66 12.92
N PRO A 219 -56.86 12.64 13.50
CA PRO A 219 -56.69 12.86 14.93
C PRO A 219 -57.35 14.16 15.39
N LYS A 220 -58.04 14.14 16.53
CA LYS A 220 -58.62 15.36 17.12
C LYS A 220 -57.55 16.39 17.45
N SER A 221 -56.40 15.93 17.92
CA SER A 221 -55.24 16.77 18.22
C SER A 221 -53.95 16.16 17.67
N VAL A 222 -53.01 17.03 17.34
CA VAL A 222 -51.65 16.69 16.91
C VAL A 222 -50.70 17.43 17.84
N SER A 223 -49.86 16.69 18.57
CA SER A 223 -48.90 17.26 19.54
C SER A 223 -49.53 18.16 20.62
N GLY A 224 -50.80 17.94 20.97
CA GLY A 224 -51.52 18.69 22.01
C GLY A 224 -52.46 19.77 21.47
N ASP A 225 -52.27 20.23 20.24
CA ASP A 225 -53.12 21.24 19.59
C ASP A 225 -54.21 20.60 18.73
N THR A 226 -55.39 21.22 18.65
CA THR A 226 -56.47 20.76 17.75
C THR A 226 -55.97 20.71 16.31
N ASN A 227 -56.21 19.59 15.62
CA ASN A 227 -55.76 19.36 14.25
C ASN A 227 -56.42 20.35 13.27
N GLN A 228 -55.67 21.02 12.40
CA GLN A 228 -56.25 21.99 11.47
C GLN A 228 -57.18 21.37 10.39
N ILE A 229 -57.17 20.04 10.23
CA ILE A 229 -58.00 19.36 9.23
C ILE A 229 -59.37 19.07 9.85
N LYS A 230 -60.43 19.58 9.21
CA LYS A 230 -61.81 19.37 9.65
C LYS A 230 -62.43 18.13 9.02
N LYS A 231 -62.28 17.99 7.70
CA LYS A 231 -62.88 16.90 6.93
C LYS A 231 -61.95 16.37 5.88
N VAL A 232 -62.06 15.09 5.58
CA VAL A 232 -61.40 14.43 4.46
C VAL A 232 -62.40 13.51 3.79
N LYS A 233 -62.59 13.65 2.48
CA LYS A 233 -63.44 12.78 1.67
C LYS A 233 -62.59 12.02 0.67
N ILE A 234 -62.79 10.71 0.56
CA ILE A 234 -62.05 9.84 -0.34
C ILE A 234 -63.02 9.18 -1.31
N ALA A 235 -62.66 9.19 -2.60
CA ALA A 235 -63.33 8.43 -3.65
C ALA A 235 -62.29 7.66 -4.46
N ALA A 236 -62.56 6.40 -4.78
CA ALA A 236 -61.80 5.69 -5.81
C ALA A 236 -62.36 6.07 -7.19
N ASP A 237 -61.48 6.41 -8.12
CA ASP A 237 -61.87 6.99 -9.42
C ASP A 237 -62.11 5.93 -10.51
N ASN A 238 -61.65 4.69 -10.28
CA ASN A 238 -61.81 3.58 -11.21
C ASN A 238 -62.17 2.25 -10.51
N SER A 239 -62.81 1.32 -11.24
CA SER A 239 -63.25 0.01 -10.74
C SER A 239 -62.13 -0.84 -10.15
N ASP A 240 -60.90 -0.60 -10.59
CA ASP A 240 -59.72 -1.37 -10.19
C ASP A 240 -59.08 -0.81 -8.90
N ASN A 241 -59.64 0.25 -8.31
CA ASN A 241 -59.19 0.89 -7.08
C ASN A 241 -57.70 1.26 -7.10
N GLN A 242 -57.25 1.82 -8.22
CA GLN A 242 -55.86 2.23 -8.43
C GLN A 242 -55.67 3.74 -8.23
N TYR A 243 -56.70 4.52 -8.55
CA TYR A 243 -56.71 5.98 -8.47
C TYR A 243 -57.69 6.42 -7.40
N PHE A 244 -57.27 7.38 -6.57
CA PHE A 244 -58.09 7.94 -5.52
C PHE A 244 -58.04 9.46 -5.55
N THR A 245 -59.21 10.08 -5.52
CA THR A 245 -59.39 11.51 -5.26
C THR A 245 -59.66 11.71 -3.77
N ILE A 246 -58.88 12.58 -3.14
CA ILE A 246 -58.95 12.92 -1.73
C ILE A 246 -59.22 14.42 -1.60
N GLU A 247 -60.37 14.80 -1.06
CA GLU A 247 -60.75 16.20 -0.81
C GLU A 247 -60.54 16.51 0.68
N VAL A 248 -59.69 17.47 1.01
CA VAL A 248 -59.30 17.83 2.39
C VAL A 248 -59.78 19.24 2.71
N THR A 249 -60.62 19.38 3.73
CA THR A 249 -61.17 20.67 4.17
C THR A 249 -60.51 21.11 5.47
N GLY A 250 -59.94 22.31 5.47
CA GLY A 250 -59.35 22.94 6.66
C GLY A 250 -60.39 23.52 7.62
N ASP A 251 -60.03 23.62 8.90
CA ASP A 251 -60.80 24.34 9.90
C ASP A 251 -60.24 25.76 10.09
N LYS A 252 -61.08 26.77 9.83
CA LYS A 252 -60.67 28.18 9.95
C LYS A 252 -60.15 28.52 11.35
N ASP A 253 -60.74 27.93 12.38
CA ASP A 253 -60.49 28.28 13.79
C ASP A 253 -59.17 27.71 14.30
N TYR A 254 -58.61 26.72 13.58
CA TYR A 254 -57.36 26.03 13.94
C TYR A 254 -56.35 26.06 12.79
N SER A 255 -56.52 26.96 11.82
CA SER A 255 -55.68 27.02 10.62
C SER A 255 -54.19 27.25 10.93
N ALA A 256 -53.83 27.83 12.08
CA ALA A 256 -52.44 27.98 12.51
C ALA A 256 -51.82 26.72 13.14
N ASN A 257 -52.59 25.64 13.29
CA ASN A 257 -52.16 24.39 13.93
C ASN A 257 -51.69 23.37 12.88
N ARG A 258 -51.02 22.32 13.35
CA ARG A 258 -50.52 21.22 12.51
C ARG A 258 -51.67 20.33 12.02
N GLY A 259 -51.58 19.86 10.77
CA GLY A 259 -52.62 19.04 10.13
C GLY A 259 -52.15 17.63 9.89
N ILE A 260 -52.86 16.60 10.36
CA ILE A 260 -52.52 15.20 10.05
C ILE A 260 -53.78 14.39 9.72
N PHE A 261 -53.69 13.50 8.74
CA PHE A 261 -54.63 12.39 8.55
C PHE A 261 -53.90 11.14 8.03
N TYR A 262 -54.54 9.96 8.11
CA TYR A 262 -53.89 8.68 7.82
C TYR A 262 -54.57 7.88 6.72
N LEU A 263 -53.92 7.68 5.58
CA LEU A 263 -54.42 6.75 4.57
C LEU A 263 -54.02 5.32 4.94
N GLU A 264 -55.02 4.49 5.26
CA GLU A 264 -54.84 3.09 5.59
C GLU A 264 -55.14 2.24 4.36
N LEU A 265 -54.09 1.69 3.77
CA LEU A 265 -54.16 0.85 2.59
C LEU A 265 -54.28 -0.61 3.03
N GLU A 266 -55.38 -1.26 2.64
CA GLU A 266 -55.67 -2.66 2.93
C GLU A 266 -55.65 -3.49 1.65
N ASN A 267 -55.19 -4.73 1.76
CA ASN A 267 -55.13 -5.70 0.65
C ASN A 267 -54.44 -5.13 -0.60
N VAL A 268 -53.28 -4.49 -0.43
CA VAL A 268 -52.53 -3.90 -1.55
C VAL A 268 -51.97 -5.04 -2.40
N LYS A 269 -52.45 -5.15 -3.65
CA LYS A 269 -51.99 -6.13 -4.62
C LYS A 269 -50.69 -5.65 -5.26
N VAL A 270 -49.61 -6.42 -5.12
CA VAL A 270 -48.36 -6.24 -5.86
C VAL A 270 -48.40 -7.17 -7.08
N PRO A 271 -48.40 -6.65 -8.32
CA PRO A 271 -48.56 -7.49 -9.51
C PRO A 271 -47.33 -8.37 -9.78
N ALA A 272 -47.54 -9.47 -10.51
CA ALA A 272 -46.48 -10.39 -10.93
C ALA A 272 -45.37 -9.75 -11.79
N GLY A 273 -45.63 -8.59 -12.41
CA GLY A 273 -44.67 -7.84 -13.22
C GLY A 273 -44.09 -6.59 -12.55
N ALA A 274 -44.29 -6.41 -11.24
CA ALA A 274 -43.81 -5.21 -10.54
C ALA A 274 -42.28 -5.09 -10.61
N GLU A 275 -41.77 -3.90 -10.92
CA GLU A 275 -40.32 -3.64 -10.92
C GLU A 275 -39.71 -3.86 -9.54
N ASN A 276 -38.52 -4.45 -9.51
CA ASN A 276 -37.75 -4.63 -8.28
C ASN A 276 -37.32 -3.27 -7.74
N GLY A 277 -37.57 -3.01 -6.46
CA GLY A 277 -37.33 -1.69 -5.89
C GLY A 277 -38.48 -1.15 -5.05
N PRO A 278 -38.52 0.17 -4.79
CA PRO A 278 -39.56 0.78 -3.99
C PRO A 278 -40.93 0.71 -4.71
N PHE A 279 -41.88 0.03 -4.09
CA PHE A 279 -43.29 0.06 -4.52
C PHE A 279 -43.94 1.33 -3.96
N ASN A 280 -44.14 2.32 -4.80
CA ASN A 280 -44.54 3.66 -4.38
C ASN A 280 -46.03 3.94 -4.67
N ALA A 281 -46.73 4.53 -3.70
CA ALA A 281 -47.91 5.33 -3.99
C ALA A 281 -47.45 6.74 -4.42
N THR A 282 -47.95 7.23 -5.55
CA THR A 282 -47.67 8.58 -6.05
C THR A 282 -48.78 9.53 -5.63
N PHE A 283 -48.41 10.69 -5.11
CA PHE A 283 -49.29 11.79 -4.77
C PHE A 283 -49.07 12.96 -5.71
N ASP A 284 -50.16 13.58 -6.15
CA ASP A 284 -50.15 14.78 -6.97
C ASP A 284 -51.33 15.69 -6.60
N SER A 285 -51.20 16.99 -6.80
CA SER A 285 -52.21 17.96 -6.37
C SER A 285 -52.18 19.22 -7.25
N PRO A 286 -53.35 19.71 -7.72
CA PRO A 286 -53.45 21.02 -8.36
C PRO A 286 -53.43 22.16 -7.34
N ASP A 287 -53.62 21.85 -6.06
CA ASP A 287 -53.61 22.78 -4.94
C ASP A 287 -52.23 22.87 -4.29
N ASN A 288 -51.80 24.09 -3.95
CA ASN A 288 -50.50 24.37 -3.32
C ASN A 288 -50.37 23.92 -1.86
N ALA A 289 -51.45 23.44 -1.25
CA ALA A 289 -51.45 22.88 0.10
C ALA A 289 -50.70 21.53 0.18
N PHE A 290 -50.60 20.83 -0.97
CA PHE A 290 -49.98 19.52 -1.05
C PHE A 290 -48.81 19.49 -2.03
N THR A 291 -47.75 18.77 -1.66
CA THR A 291 -46.61 18.52 -2.56
C THR A 291 -46.87 17.27 -3.39
N ALA A 292 -46.47 17.25 -4.66
CA ALA A 292 -46.34 16.00 -5.39
C ALA A 292 -45.20 15.16 -4.81
N GLY A 293 -45.36 13.84 -4.76
CA GLY A 293 -44.35 12.98 -4.14
C GLY A 293 -44.59 11.49 -4.32
N ASN A 294 -43.52 10.71 -4.18
CA ASN A 294 -43.59 9.25 -4.18
C ASN A 294 -43.38 8.74 -2.76
N VAL A 295 -44.25 7.85 -2.33
CA VAL A 295 -44.27 7.29 -0.98
C VAL A 295 -44.07 5.80 -1.04
N LYS A 296 -42.94 5.32 -0.53
CA LYS A 296 -42.61 3.89 -0.50
C LYS A 296 -43.50 3.15 0.49
N ILE A 297 -44.49 2.43 -0.03
CA ILE A 297 -45.42 1.63 0.78
C ILE A 297 -44.92 0.19 0.98
N ALA A 298 -44.06 -0.31 0.08
CA ALA A 298 -43.35 -1.56 0.22
C ALA A 298 -42.04 -1.56 -0.59
N GLN A 299 -41.23 -2.60 -0.40
CA GLN A 299 -40.02 -2.85 -1.20
C GLN A 299 -40.20 -4.19 -1.92
N VAL A 300 -40.33 -4.17 -3.25
CA VAL A 300 -40.42 -5.40 -4.05
C VAL A 300 -39.02 -6.00 -4.18
N GLY A 301 -38.85 -7.22 -3.67
CA GLY A 301 -37.66 -8.05 -3.82
C GLY A 301 -37.80 -9.05 -4.96
N ASN A 302 -36.69 -9.63 -5.40
CA ASN A 302 -36.63 -10.56 -6.54
C ASN A 302 -37.02 -12.00 -6.13
N GLY A 303 -37.48 -12.22 -4.90
CA GLY A 303 -37.62 -13.57 -4.33
C GLY A 303 -36.27 -14.27 -4.26
N SER A 304 -35.22 -13.53 -3.91
CA SER A 304 -33.83 -13.99 -3.94
C SER A 304 -33.21 -14.11 -2.55
N VAL A 305 -32.15 -14.91 -2.45
CA VAL A 305 -31.29 -14.95 -1.27
C VAL A 305 -29.98 -14.22 -1.52
N LYS A 306 -29.46 -13.57 -0.48
CA LYS A 306 -28.14 -12.96 -0.45
C LYS A 306 -27.23 -13.71 0.50
N THR A 307 -26.02 -14.02 0.06
CA THR A 307 -25.04 -14.67 0.92
C THR A 307 -23.87 -13.76 1.23
N SER A 308 -23.46 -13.75 2.49
CA SER A 308 -22.31 -13.02 2.99
C SER A 308 -21.55 -13.84 4.03
N ILE A 309 -20.32 -13.44 4.34
CA ILE A 309 -19.51 -14.05 5.40
C ILE A 309 -19.09 -12.99 6.39
N ASP A 310 -19.08 -13.32 7.68
CA ASP A 310 -18.75 -12.38 8.77
C ASP A 310 -17.27 -11.94 8.75
N GLY A 311 -16.42 -12.62 7.96
CA GLY A 311 -15.01 -12.25 7.71
C GLY A 311 -14.28 -13.31 6.87
N THR A 312 -13.12 -12.98 6.32
CA THR A 312 -12.28 -13.92 5.56
C THR A 312 -11.26 -14.62 6.45
N ILE A 313 -10.74 -15.77 5.98
CA ILE A 313 -9.66 -16.51 6.65
C ILE A 313 -8.40 -16.57 5.79
N ALA A 314 -7.26 -16.90 6.39
CA ALA A 314 -6.01 -17.17 5.69
C ALA A 314 -5.77 -18.68 5.64
N LEU A 315 -5.47 -19.19 4.45
CA LEU A 315 -5.18 -20.59 4.19
C LEU A 315 -3.72 -20.69 3.73
N THR A 316 -2.93 -21.60 4.31
CA THR A 316 -1.51 -21.76 3.96
C THR A 316 -1.17 -23.20 3.60
N PRO A 317 -0.29 -23.42 2.61
CA PRO A 317 0.13 -24.75 2.23
C PRO A 317 0.93 -25.46 3.35
N GLY A 318 0.87 -26.78 3.35
CA GLY A 318 1.50 -27.68 4.32
C GLY A 318 0.79 -27.75 5.67
N SER A 319 -0.35 -27.07 5.82
CA SER A 319 -1.18 -27.23 7.01
C SER A 319 -2.04 -28.48 6.86
N ASN A 320 -1.60 -29.61 7.42
CA ASN A 320 -2.45 -30.80 7.61
C ASN A 320 -3.57 -30.55 8.65
N LYS A 321 -4.07 -29.32 8.77
CA LYS A 321 -5.04 -28.87 9.77
C LYS A 321 -6.19 -28.19 9.06
N GLU A 322 -7.40 -28.66 9.32
CA GLU A 322 -8.61 -28.02 8.86
C GLU A 322 -8.72 -26.61 9.46
N THR A 323 -9.03 -25.60 8.64
CA THR A 323 -9.13 -24.20 9.09
C THR A 323 -10.58 -23.79 9.24
N LYS A 324 -10.96 -23.29 10.42
CA LYS A 324 -12.34 -22.86 10.70
C LYS A 324 -12.72 -21.60 9.94
N VAL A 325 -13.79 -21.70 9.15
CA VAL A 325 -14.38 -20.60 8.38
C VAL A 325 -15.22 -19.72 9.31
N LYS A 326 -15.29 -18.41 9.02
CA LYS A 326 -16.17 -17.49 9.74
C LYS A 326 -17.65 -17.77 9.39
N PRO A 327 -18.62 -17.39 10.25
CA PRO A 327 -20.03 -17.65 9.98
C PRO A 327 -20.48 -17.13 8.61
N ILE A 328 -21.19 -17.96 7.86
CA ILE A 328 -21.78 -17.61 6.56
C ILE A 328 -23.25 -17.30 6.77
N ARG A 329 -23.70 -16.14 6.32
CA ARG A 329 -25.09 -15.67 6.39
C ARG A 329 -25.78 -15.89 5.06
N ILE A 330 -27.02 -16.38 5.10
CA ILE A 330 -27.90 -16.45 3.92
C ILE A 330 -29.19 -15.73 4.28
N GLN A 331 -29.50 -14.64 3.58
CA GLN A 331 -30.63 -13.76 3.88
C GLN A 331 -31.65 -13.78 2.75
N GLU A 332 -32.90 -14.09 3.07
CA GLU A 332 -34.02 -13.90 2.15
C GLU A 332 -34.35 -12.40 2.02
N ASP A 333 -34.61 -11.94 0.79
CA ASP A 333 -35.13 -10.58 0.56
C ASP A 333 -36.62 -10.45 0.90
N SER A 334 -37.37 -11.56 0.82
CA SER A 334 -38.81 -11.67 1.04
C SER A 334 -39.15 -13.07 1.57
N ALA A 335 -40.26 -13.20 2.30
CA ALA A 335 -40.69 -14.48 2.86
C ALA A 335 -40.84 -15.55 1.77
N GLY A 336 -40.30 -16.74 2.01
CA GLY A 336 -40.37 -17.87 1.10
C GLY A 336 -39.43 -17.80 -0.10
N ALA A 337 -38.50 -16.84 -0.16
CA ALA A 337 -37.52 -16.72 -1.26
C ALA A 337 -36.59 -17.94 -1.38
N PHE A 338 -36.26 -18.61 -0.27
CA PHE A 338 -35.38 -19.76 -0.25
C PHE A 338 -36.13 -21.04 -0.68
N THR A 339 -36.34 -21.19 -2.00
CA THR A 339 -37.09 -22.31 -2.61
C THR A 339 -36.17 -23.42 -3.14
N GLY A 340 -35.82 -24.37 -2.28
CA GLY A 340 -35.11 -25.60 -2.68
C GLY A 340 -33.68 -25.70 -2.16
N GLU A 341 -32.80 -26.31 -2.95
CA GLU A 341 -31.41 -26.55 -2.56
C GLU A 341 -30.50 -25.39 -2.95
N TYR A 342 -29.66 -24.99 -2.01
CA TYR A 342 -28.63 -23.98 -2.13
C TYR A 342 -27.26 -24.65 -2.02
N LYS A 343 -26.29 -24.24 -2.83
CA LYS A 343 -24.96 -24.86 -2.88
C LYS A 343 -23.87 -23.80 -2.80
N LEU A 344 -22.84 -24.05 -1.99
CA LEU A 344 -21.62 -23.24 -1.94
C LEU A 344 -20.45 -24.14 -2.35
N GLU A 345 -19.96 -23.96 -3.56
CA GLU A 345 -18.91 -24.77 -4.16
C GLU A 345 -17.58 -24.02 -4.09
N LEU A 346 -16.58 -24.63 -3.45
CA LEU A 346 -15.22 -24.12 -3.38
C LEU A 346 -14.49 -24.37 -4.72
N PRO A 347 -13.45 -23.59 -5.04
CA PRO A 347 -12.64 -23.84 -6.24
C PRO A 347 -11.79 -25.11 -6.07
N ASP A 348 -11.22 -25.59 -7.18
CA ASP A 348 -10.32 -26.75 -7.22
C ASP A 348 -9.20 -26.63 -6.17
N GLY A 349 -8.86 -27.76 -5.54
CA GLY A 349 -7.90 -27.84 -4.44
C GLY A 349 -8.43 -27.45 -3.05
N PHE A 350 -9.73 -27.18 -2.89
CA PHE A 350 -10.33 -26.89 -1.58
C PHE A 350 -11.57 -27.75 -1.31
N GLU A 351 -11.65 -28.32 -0.11
CA GLU A 351 -12.79 -29.13 0.34
C GLU A 351 -13.39 -28.57 1.63
N TRP A 352 -14.72 -28.65 1.78
CA TRP A 352 -15.38 -28.40 3.06
C TRP A 352 -15.14 -29.55 4.03
N ASP A 353 -14.87 -29.21 5.27
CA ASP A 353 -14.68 -30.17 6.34
C ASP A 353 -15.37 -29.78 7.66
N GLY A 354 -15.22 -30.61 8.68
CA GLY A 354 -15.89 -30.47 9.97
C GLY A 354 -17.36 -30.92 9.93
N THR A 355 -18.15 -30.41 10.88
CA THR A 355 -19.60 -30.63 10.99
C THR A 355 -20.33 -29.30 10.96
N PRO A 356 -20.56 -28.71 9.76
CA PRO A 356 -21.24 -27.44 9.63
C PRO A 356 -22.65 -27.48 10.22
N VAL A 357 -23.06 -26.44 10.94
CA VAL A 357 -24.39 -26.33 11.56
C VAL A 357 -25.13 -25.14 11.00
N GLY A 358 -26.31 -25.39 10.42
CA GLY A 358 -27.23 -24.35 9.97
C GLY A 358 -28.31 -24.04 11.02
N ARG A 359 -28.66 -22.76 11.18
CA ARG A 359 -29.80 -22.34 12.01
C ARG A 359 -30.41 -21.02 11.54
N VAL A 360 -31.60 -20.71 12.07
CA VAL A 360 -32.21 -19.37 11.96
C VAL A 360 -31.42 -18.40 12.84
N TYR A 361 -31.02 -17.27 12.27
CA TYR A 361 -30.43 -16.15 13.01
C TYR A 361 -31.51 -15.14 13.40
N HIS A 362 -32.38 -14.75 12.46
CA HIS A 362 -33.59 -13.94 12.66
C HIS A 362 -34.67 -14.34 11.65
N GLY A 363 -35.96 -14.24 12.00
CA GLY A 363 -37.10 -14.55 11.11
C GLY A 363 -37.95 -15.70 11.61
N ASP A 364 -38.46 -16.54 10.71
CA ASP A 364 -39.47 -17.56 11.00
C ASP A 364 -38.96 -18.60 12.03
N PRO A 365 -39.55 -18.69 13.23
CA PRO A 365 -39.07 -19.58 14.30
C PRO A 365 -39.46 -21.06 14.10
N ASN A 366 -40.23 -21.38 13.06
CA ASN A 366 -40.77 -22.72 12.78
C ASN A 366 -39.97 -23.51 11.75
N VAL A 367 -38.89 -22.94 11.24
CA VAL A 367 -37.97 -23.57 10.28
C VAL A 367 -36.55 -23.70 10.85
N THR A 368 -35.71 -24.45 10.17
CA THR A 368 -34.25 -24.44 10.36
C THR A 368 -33.54 -24.59 9.01
N LEU A 369 -32.25 -24.24 8.97
CA LEU A 369 -31.39 -24.50 7.82
C LEU A 369 -30.69 -25.85 8.00
N ALA A 370 -31.07 -26.84 7.22
CA ALA A 370 -30.33 -28.10 7.16
C ALA A 370 -29.12 -27.93 6.23
N VAL A 371 -27.95 -28.40 6.67
CA VAL A 371 -26.68 -28.27 5.94
C VAL A 371 -26.00 -29.63 5.84
N LYS A 372 -25.38 -29.92 4.69
CA LYS A 372 -24.60 -31.14 4.45
C LYS A 372 -23.39 -30.79 3.59
N LYS A 373 -22.22 -31.36 3.90
CA LYS A 373 -21.03 -31.27 3.05
C LYS A 373 -20.94 -32.44 2.07
N ASP A 374 -20.44 -32.15 0.88
CA ASP A 374 -20.11 -33.11 -0.17
C ASP A 374 -18.83 -32.61 -0.88
N LYS A 375 -17.66 -33.05 -0.39
CA LYS A 375 -16.33 -32.60 -0.83
C LYS A 375 -16.21 -31.06 -0.85
N ASP A 376 -16.02 -30.48 -2.03
CA ASP A 376 -15.91 -29.05 -2.35
C ASP A 376 -17.24 -28.30 -2.27
N THR A 377 -18.36 -29.01 -2.18
CA THR A 377 -19.71 -28.42 -2.15
C THR A 377 -20.36 -28.50 -0.78
N LEU A 378 -20.83 -27.36 -0.26
CA LEU A 378 -21.68 -27.28 0.91
C LEU A 378 -23.13 -27.08 0.47
N LEU A 379 -23.98 -28.04 0.77
CA LEU A 379 -25.41 -28.05 0.45
C LEU A 379 -26.21 -27.50 1.62
N ALA A 380 -27.22 -26.68 1.35
CA ALA A 380 -28.14 -26.14 2.35
C ALA A 380 -29.58 -26.10 1.82
N LYS A 381 -30.56 -26.34 2.69
CA LYS A 381 -31.98 -26.19 2.37
C LYS A 381 -32.81 -25.88 3.62
N VAL A 382 -33.95 -25.22 3.43
CA VAL A 382 -34.87 -24.88 4.54
C VAL A 382 -35.81 -26.05 4.82
N VAL A 383 -35.86 -26.50 6.07
CA VAL A 383 -36.72 -27.59 6.54
C VAL A 383 -37.52 -27.16 7.77
N ALA A 384 -38.57 -27.91 8.12
CA ALA A 384 -39.31 -27.68 9.36
C ALA A 384 -38.37 -27.79 10.58
N LYS A 385 -38.65 -27.03 11.63
CA LYS A 385 -37.84 -27.01 12.86
C LYS A 385 -37.61 -28.43 13.40
N GLY A 386 -36.36 -28.76 13.67
CA GLY A 386 -35.94 -30.09 14.13
C GLY A 386 -35.70 -31.12 13.01
N GLY A 387 -35.95 -30.76 11.75
CA GLY A 387 -35.59 -31.58 10.59
C GLY A 387 -34.11 -31.52 10.25
N ASP A 388 -33.65 -32.52 9.51
CA ASP A 388 -32.29 -32.70 8.99
C ASP A 388 -32.23 -32.50 7.46
N PHE A 389 -31.08 -32.80 6.84
CA PHE A 389 -30.91 -32.62 5.40
C PHE A 389 -31.72 -33.62 4.56
N ASP A 390 -32.23 -34.71 5.13
CA ASP A 390 -33.07 -35.67 4.40
C ASP A 390 -34.57 -35.31 4.49
N SER A 391 -34.93 -34.40 5.39
CA SER A 391 -36.29 -33.87 5.55
C SER A 391 -36.79 -33.10 4.32
N LYS A 392 -38.11 -33.02 4.13
CA LYS A 392 -38.72 -32.29 2.99
C LYS A 392 -38.48 -30.78 3.12
N SER A 393 -38.16 -30.13 2.00
CA SER A 393 -38.00 -28.68 1.95
C SER A 393 -39.33 -27.97 2.22
N VAL A 394 -39.27 -26.84 2.93
CA VAL A 394 -40.41 -25.96 3.23
C VAL A 394 -40.03 -24.51 2.92
N THR A 395 -41.02 -23.63 2.82
CA THR A 395 -40.82 -22.18 2.66
C THR A 395 -41.04 -21.46 3.98
N THR A 396 -40.37 -20.33 4.17
CA THR A 396 -40.55 -19.46 5.34
C THR A 396 -41.83 -18.63 5.20
N LYS A 397 -42.44 -18.27 6.33
CA LYS A 397 -43.59 -17.35 6.38
C LYS A 397 -43.20 -15.90 6.66
N GLU A 398 -41.96 -15.70 7.07
CA GLU A 398 -41.34 -14.39 7.32
C GLU A 398 -39.99 -14.36 6.60
N ALA A 399 -39.56 -13.18 6.13
CA ALA A 399 -38.24 -13.02 5.54
C ALA A 399 -37.17 -13.43 6.58
N THR A 400 -36.42 -14.50 6.29
CA THR A 400 -35.56 -15.15 7.27
C THR A 400 -34.09 -15.00 6.90
N GLN A 401 -33.25 -14.74 7.91
CA GLN A 401 -31.80 -14.81 7.80
C GLN A 401 -31.30 -16.06 8.52
N PHE A 402 -30.58 -16.89 7.78
CA PHE A 402 -29.93 -18.10 8.27
C PHE A 402 -28.43 -17.87 8.47
N VAL A 403 -27.82 -18.70 9.31
CA VAL A 403 -26.37 -18.74 9.52
C VAL A 403 -25.88 -20.18 9.46
N ILE A 404 -24.72 -20.38 8.82
CA ILE A 404 -23.92 -21.60 8.85
C ILE A 404 -22.69 -21.34 9.70
N GLU A 405 -22.48 -22.15 10.72
CA GLU A 405 -21.32 -22.11 11.61
C GLU A 405 -20.55 -23.44 11.58
N ASP A 406 -19.36 -23.44 12.18
CA ASP A 406 -18.51 -24.63 12.37
C ASP A 406 -18.08 -25.35 11.08
N ALA A 407 -18.21 -24.70 9.93
CA ALA A 407 -17.59 -25.14 8.69
C ALA A 407 -16.07 -24.97 8.75
N LEU A 408 -15.34 -25.98 8.28
CA LEU A 408 -13.89 -25.94 8.10
C LEU A 408 -13.55 -26.04 6.61
N ILE A 409 -12.33 -25.66 6.25
CA ILE A 409 -11.75 -25.89 4.92
C ILE A 409 -10.49 -26.72 5.07
N LYS A 410 -10.37 -27.72 4.20
CA LYS A 410 -9.17 -28.50 3.94
C LYS A 410 -8.61 -28.10 2.58
N VAL A 411 -7.28 -28.04 2.48
CA VAL A 411 -6.57 -27.63 1.27
C VAL A 411 -5.77 -28.80 0.71
N ASP A 412 -5.86 -29.01 -0.60
CA ASP A 412 -4.94 -29.82 -1.39
C ASP A 412 -3.99 -28.90 -2.15
N ASP A 413 -2.78 -28.73 -1.61
CA ASP A 413 -1.77 -27.82 -2.14
C ASP A 413 -1.28 -28.18 -3.55
N SER A 414 -1.53 -29.40 -4.02
CA SER A 414 -1.14 -29.82 -5.36
C SER A 414 -2.09 -29.32 -6.45
N GLU A 415 -3.32 -28.96 -6.08
CA GLU A 415 -4.37 -28.50 -6.99
C GLU A 415 -4.81 -27.05 -6.71
N ALA A 416 -4.60 -26.55 -5.49
CA ALA A 416 -5.08 -25.23 -5.07
C ALA A 416 -4.35 -24.05 -5.73
N GLU A 417 -5.11 -23.13 -6.33
CA GLU A 417 -4.59 -21.87 -6.88
C GLU A 417 -4.41 -20.78 -5.80
N LYS A 418 -3.26 -20.08 -5.85
CA LYS A 418 -2.96 -18.95 -4.96
C LYS A 418 -3.90 -17.77 -5.23
N GLY A 419 -4.37 -17.11 -4.17
CA GLY A 419 -5.21 -15.92 -4.24
C GLY A 419 -6.50 -16.03 -3.44
N GLU A 420 -7.54 -15.29 -3.86
CA GLU A 420 -8.84 -15.32 -3.21
C GLU A 420 -9.54 -16.67 -3.43
N VAL A 421 -9.90 -17.34 -2.34
CA VAL A 421 -10.73 -18.57 -2.38
C VAL A 421 -12.19 -18.15 -2.47
N LYS A 422 -12.73 -18.18 -3.68
CA LYS A 422 -14.10 -17.76 -3.99
C LYS A 422 -15.04 -18.97 -4.01
N ALA A 423 -15.91 -19.07 -3.02
CA ALA A 423 -17.00 -20.04 -3.08
C ALA A 423 -18.08 -19.54 -4.04
N THR A 424 -18.38 -20.34 -5.05
CA THR A 424 -19.44 -20.08 -6.03
C THR A 424 -20.77 -20.52 -5.44
N VAL A 425 -21.76 -19.64 -5.51
CA VAL A 425 -23.13 -19.93 -5.15
C VAL A 425 -23.80 -20.65 -6.33
N LYS A 426 -24.34 -21.85 -6.10
CA LYS A 426 -25.14 -22.64 -7.05
C LYS A 426 -26.45 -23.09 -6.39
N GLY A 427 -27.30 -23.79 -7.15
CA GLY A 427 -28.58 -24.31 -6.67
C GLY A 427 -29.79 -23.78 -7.44
N SER A 428 -30.99 -24.22 -7.03
CA SER A 428 -32.26 -23.84 -7.66
C SER A 428 -32.82 -22.51 -7.15
N VAL A 429 -32.27 -21.99 -6.05
CA VAL A 429 -32.72 -20.77 -5.39
C VAL A 429 -32.25 -19.55 -6.17
N SER A 430 -33.15 -18.60 -6.40
CA SER A 430 -32.81 -17.28 -6.96
C SER A 430 -31.86 -16.54 -6.02
N ARG A 431 -30.81 -15.90 -6.55
CA ARG A 431 -29.73 -15.32 -5.74
C ARG A 431 -29.33 -13.93 -6.21
N SER A 432 -28.96 -13.09 -5.26
CA SER A 432 -28.50 -11.71 -5.53
C SER A 432 -26.98 -11.60 -5.74
N ASN A 433 -26.22 -12.65 -5.40
CA ASN A 433 -24.80 -12.77 -5.67
C ASN A 433 -24.42 -14.22 -6.05
N ASP A 434 -23.49 -14.35 -7.01
CA ASP A 434 -23.03 -15.64 -7.54
C ASP A 434 -21.82 -16.21 -6.80
N SER A 435 -21.16 -15.44 -5.94
CA SER A 435 -20.01 -15.93 -5.16
C SER A 435 -19.78 -15.11 -3.89
N ILE A 436 -18.99 -15.67 -2.98
CA ILE A 436 -18.42 -15.01 -1.80
C ILE A 436 -16.94 -15.39 -1.66
N VAL A 437 -16.11 -14.47 -1.17
CA VAL A 437 -14.70 -14.76 -0.84
C VAL A 437 -14.68 -15.37 0.57
N ILE A 438 -14.27 -16.63 0.68
CA ILE A 438 -14.17 -17.33 1.97
C ILE A 438 -12.86 -17.01 2.68
N GLY A 439 -11.80 -16.89 1.91
CA GLY A 439 -10.45 -16.66 2.42
C GLY A 439 -9.47 -16.33 1.33
N THR A 440 -8.20 -16.32 1.68
CA THR A 440 -7.08 -16.17 0.75
C THR A 440 -6.10 -17.31 0.99
N PHE A 441 -5.74 -18.02 -0.08
CA PHE A 441 -4.73 -19.08 -0.06
C PHE A 441 -3.41 -18.56 -0.61
N GLY A 442 -2.32 -18.79 0.12
CA GLY A 442 -0.98 -18.35 -0.27
C GLY A 442 0.12 -18.91 0.62
N ASN A 443 1.35 -18.85 0.13
CA ASN A 443 2.54 -19.29 0.88
C ASN A 443 2.81 -18.37 2.08
N TRP A 444 3.76 -18.77 2.93
CA TRP A 444 4.47 -17.86 3.85
C TRP A 444 5.33 -16.81 3.12
N GLU A 445 5.48 -16.97 1.81
CA GLU A 445 6.20 -16.04 0.95
C GLU A 445 5.33 -14.82 0.69
N GLY A 446 5.97 -13.66 0.72
CA GLY A 446 5.39 -12.38 0.40
C GLY A 446 6.24 -11.69 -0.65
N ASP A 447 5.66 -10.73 -1.36
CA ASP A 447 6.35 -9.97 -2.38
C ASP A 447 7.29 -8.94 -1.75
N ILE A 448 8.58 -9.03 -2.09
CA ILE A 448 9.63 -8.11 -1.66
C ILE A 448 10.11 -7.30 -2.85
N LYS A 449 9.92 -5.98 -2.78
CA LYS A 449 10.28 -5.03 -3.84
C LYS A 449 11.13 -3.90 -3.30
N ALA A 450 12.01 -3.37 -4.15
CA ALA A 450 12.81 -2.20 -3.88
C ALA A 450 12.27 -1.00 -4.67
N GLY A 451 12.39 0.20 -4.10
CA GLY A 451 12.35 1.43 -4.88
C GLY A 451 13.60 1.60 -5.75
N ASP A 452 13.71 2.74 -6.43
CA ASP A 452 14.87 3.05 -7.25
C ASP A 452 16.16 3.12 -6.40
N ALA A 453 17.15 2.30 -6.75
CA ALA A 453 18.41 2.23 -6.03
C ALA A 453 19.11 3.59 -6.00
N LYS A 454 19.40 4.08 -4.79
CA LYS A 454 20.07 5.38 -4.58
C LYS A 454 21.58 5.25 -4.77
N THR A 455 22.20 6.26 -5.39
CA THR A 455 23.67 6.36 -5.42
C THR A 455 24.17 6.81 -4.07
N VAL A 456 25.11 6.07 -3.49
CA VAL A 456 25.79 6.39 -2.22
C VAL A 456 27.30 6.33 -2.43
N TYR A 457 28.07 7.12 -1.69
CA TYR A 457 29.51 7.23 -1.95
C TYR A 457 30.37 6.54 -0.89
N ALA A 458 31.49 5.96 -1.35
CA ALA A 458 32.45 5.30 -0.50
C ALA A 458 32.99 6.25 0.59
N GLY A 459 33.10 5.76 1.83
CA GLY A 459 33.59 6.54 2.98
C GLY A 459 32.53 7.40 3.68
N GLN A 460 31.34 7.57 3.12
CA GLN A 460 30.26 8.34 3.75
C GLN A 460 29.52 7.55 4.85
N ALA A 461 28.91 8.29 5.77
CA ALA A 461 28.27 7.75 6.97
C ALA A 461 26.77 8.11 7.06
N GLY A 462 25.91 7.13 7.32
CA GLY A 462 24.46 7.34 7.45
C GLY A 462 23.74 7.66 6.14
N GLU A 463 24.27 7.17 5.02
CA GLU A 463 23.67 7.26 3.70
C GLU A 463 22.34 6.50 3.65
N GLU A 464 21.32 7.10 3.04
CA GLU A 464 19.99 6.48 2.95
C GLU A 464 19.86 5.63 1.69
N LEU A 465 19.41 4.38 1.84
CA LEU A 465 19.11 3.48 0.74
C LEU A 465 17.67 3.70 0.19
N ALA A 466 17.36 3.02 -0.90
CA ALA A 466 16.00 2.97 -1.44
C ALA A 466 15.02 2.30 -0.47
N ASN A 467 13.73 2.61 -0.62
CA ASN A 467 12.69 2.01 0.18
C ASN A 467 12.58 0.50 -0.10
N LEU A 468 12.26 -0.28 0.94
CA LEU A 468 12.01 -1.71 0.85
C LEU A 468 10.52 -1.98 1.11
N THR A 469 9.83 -2.57 0.16
CA THR A 469 8.44 -3.01 0.31
C THR A 469 8.41 -4.48 0.69
N ILE A 470 7.66 -4.80 1.73
CA ILE A 470 7.32 -6.15 2.17
C ILE A 470 5.79 -6.27 2.10
N LYS A 471 5.29 -7.17 1.27
CA LYS A 471 3.85 -7.40 1.09
C LYS A 471 3.51 -8.85 1.39
N GLU A 472 2.45 -9.08 2.16
CA GLU A 472 1.88 -10.40 2.37
C GLU A 472 1.07 -10.86 1.14
N ASP A 473 1.11 -12.16 0.85
CA ASP A 473 0.24 -12.78 -0.16
C ASP A 473 -1.18 -13.01 0.40
N ALA A 474 -1.28 -13.37 1.69
CA ALA A 474 -2.53 -13.54 2.42
C ALA A 474 -2.43 -12.89 3.81
N PRO A 475 -3.54 -12.40 4.40
CA PRO A 475 -3.50 -11.83 5.74
C PRO A 475 -2.97 -12.82 6.77
N GLY A 476 -2.27 -12.32 7.79
CA GLY A 476 -1.75 -13.11 8.89
C GLY A 476 -0.67 -14.11 8.49
N THR A 477 -0.01 -13.93 7.34
CA THR A 477 1.15 -14.75 6.93
C THR A 477 2.40 -14.31 7.67
N LEU A 478 2.58 -13.01 7.91
CA LEU A 478 3.54 -12.46 8.87
C LEU A 478 2.97 -12.59 10.28
N LYS A 479 3.18 -13.76 10.89
CA LYS A 479 2.65 -14.12 12.21
C LYS A 479 3.25 -13.31 13.35
N LYS A 480 2.41 -13.00 14.34
CA LYS A 480 2.86 -12.40 15.62
C LYS A 480 3.96 -13.25 16.28
N ASN A 481 4.91 -12.58 16.93
CA ASN A 481 6.10 -13.13 17.60
C ASN A 481 7.13 -13.79 16.67
N ARG A 482 6.99 -13.66 15.34
CA ARG A 482 8.04 -14.04 14.39
C ARG A 482 8.93 -12.85 14.04
N ILE A 483 10.12 -13.15 13.52
CA ILE A 483 11.18 -12.17 13.27
C ILE A 483 11.42 -12.03 11.78
N ILE A 484 11.58 -10.79 11.33
CA ILE A 484 12.12 -10.42 10.02
C ILE A 484 13.56 -9.94 10.24
N LYS A 485 14.50 -10.44 9.44
CA LYS A 485 15.90 -10.01 9.40
C LYS A 485 16.21 -9.39 8.06
N LEU A 486 16.95 -8.28 8.09
CA LEU A 486 17.51 -7.62 6.91
C LEU A 486 19.03 -7.70 7.02
N LYS A 487 19.64 -8.46 6.12
CA LYS A 487 21.09 -8.63 6.03
C LYS A 487 21.63 -7.84 4.85
N LEU A 488 22.54 -6.91 5.09
CA LEU A 488 23.26 -6.21 4.04
C LEU A 488 24.30 -7.13 3.38
N ASN A 489 24.32 -7.12 2.06
CA ASN A 489 25.38 -7.69 1.24
C ASN A 489 26.07 -6.56 0.45
N GLY A 490 27.38 -6.67 0.32
CA GLY A 490 28.22 -5.67 -0.33
C GLY A 490 29.03 -4.84 0.66
N ASN A 491 29.54 -3.70 0.18
CA ASN A 491 30.51 -2.87 0.89
C ASN A 491 29.85 -1.84 1.83
N ALA A 492 28.87 -2.26 2.63
CA ALA A 492 28.15 -1.38 3.56
C ALA A 492 27.77 -2.10 4.86
N LYS A 493 27.61 -1.32 5.95
CA LYS A 493 27.10 -1.78 7.25
C LYS A 493 25.98 -0.87 7.70
N TRP A 494 25.05 -1.36 8.52
CA TRP A 494 23.98 -0.53 9.06
C TRP A 494 24.57 0.61 9.89
N ALA A 495 24.07 1.83 9.67
CA ALA A 495 24.59 3.01 10.37
C ALA A 495 24.24 2.94 11.86
N THR A 496 25.24 3.05 12.71
CA THR A 496 25.10 2.89 14.16
C THR A 496 25.62 4.09 14.94
N LYS A 497 25.17 4.24 16.18
CA LYS A 497 25.72 5.17 17.18
C LYS A 497 25.97 4.42 18.48
N ARG A 498 26.90 4.93 19.30
CA ARG A 498 27.08 4.48 20.68
C ARG A 498 26.38 5.43 21.64
N THR A 499 25.65 4.87 22.61
CA THR A 499 24.97 5.62 23.67
C THR A 499 25.48 5.20 25.04
N GLY A 500 25.80 6.16 25.91
CA GLY A 500 26.31 5.90 27.28
C GLY A 500 27.84 5.92 27.46
N GLY A 501 28.57 6.66 26.61
CA GLY A 501 30.04 6.78 26.71
C GLY A 501 30.79 5.58 26.08
N VAL A 502 32.09 5.40 26.37
CA VAL A 502 32.98 4.40 25.73
C VAL A 502 32.53 2.94 25.97
N ASN A 503 31.86 2.66 27.10
CA ASN A 503 31.29 1.34 27.41
C ASN A 503 29.78 1.24 27.07
N GLY A 504 29.29 2.20 26.28
CA GLY A 504 27.89 2.33 25.91
C GLY A 504 27.40 1.26 24.93
N LYS A 505 26.07 1.18 24.76
CA LYS A 505 25.43 0.26 23.82
C LYS A 505 25.61 0.78 22.39
N ILE A 506 25.93 -0.12 21.46
CA ILE A 506 25.87 0.17 20.03
C ILE A 506 24.44 -0.12 19.55
N GLU A 507 23.82 0.85 18.91
CA GLU A 507 22.46 0.78 18.39
C GLU A 507 22.35 1.48 17.04
N LEU A 508 21.22 1.30 16.34
CA LEU A 508 20.99 1.97 15.07
C LEU A 508 21.00 3.49 15.24
N LYS A 509 21.70 4.18 14.35
CA LYS A 509 21.79 5.64 14.33
C LYS A 509 20.40 6.24 14.13
N GLU A 510 19.64 5.63 13.22
CA GLU A 510 18.25 5.93 12.94
C GLU A 510 17.49 4.61 12.69
N GLN A 511 16.28 4.51 13.23
CA GLN A 511 15.42 3.34 13.08
C GLN A 511 14.79 3.35 11.67
N PRO A 512 14.76 2.21 10.94
CA PRO A 512 13.90 2.08 9.77
C PRO A 512 12.46 2.44 10.12
N GLN A 513 11.82 3.27 9.30
CA GLN A 513 10.46 3.75 9.55
C GLN A 513 9.50 3.14 8.55
N ILE A 514 8.24 2.98 8.96
CA ILE A 514 7.17 2.60 8.03
C ILE A 514 6.64 3.88 7.37
N LYS A 515 6.80 3.98 6.05
CA LYS A 515 6.22 5.06 5.25
C LYS A 515 4.71 4.89 5.15
N ASN A 516 3.97 5.55 6.04
CA ASN A 516 2.52 5.37 6.20
C ASN A 516 1.74 5.64 4.90
N ALA A 517 2.14 6.62 4.09
CA ALA A 517 1.43 6.98 2.85
C ALA A 517 1.43 5.86 1.80
N ASP A 518 2.43 4.97 1.80
CA ASP A 518 2.59 3.92 0.78
C ASP A 518 2.26 2.52 1.33
N SER A 519 1.89 2.45 2.62
CA SER A 519 1.69 1.21 3.37
C SER A 519 0.22 0.98 3.68
N GLU A 520 -0.22 -0.27 3.54
CA GLU A 520 -1.53 -0.75 3.94
C GLU A 520 -1.33 -1.77 5.07
N LYS A 521 -1.22 -1.28 6.32
CA LYS A 521 -0.79 -2.12 7.45
C LYS A 521 -1.78 -3.22 7.78
N ASN A 522 -3.09 -2.99 7.60
CA ASN A 522 -4.14 -3.98 7.87
C ASN A 522 -3.98 -4.71 9.23
N ASN A 523 -3.65 -3.96 10.29
CA ASN A 523 -3.34 -4.41 11.66
C ASN A 523 -1.94 -5.02 11.91
N LEU A 524 -1.15 -5.27 10.86
CA LEU A 524 0.25 -5.67 11.01
C LEU A 524 1.06 -4.59 11.73
N GLN A 525 1.82 -5.00 12.74
CA GLN A 525 2.76 -4.15 13.47
C GLN A 525 4.12 -4.83 13.54
N ILE A 526 5.16 -4.06 13.21
CA ILE A 526 6.56 -4.47 13.33
C ILE A 526 7.15 -3.66 14.50
N GLY A 527 7.84 -4.35 15.41
CA GLY A 527 8.53 -3.74 16.54
C GLY A 527 9.76 -2.93 16.13
N GLU A 528 10.52 -2.48 17.12
CA GLU A 528 11.78 -1.77 16.87
C GLU A 528 12.80 -2.69 16.20
N TRP A 529 13.63 -2.09 15.33
CA TRP A 529 14.73 -2.79 14.69
C TRP A 529 15.95 -2.77 15.61
N GLU A 530 16.57 -3.92 15.77
CA GLU A 530 17.77 -4.10 16.56
C GLU A 530 18.88 -4.79 15.75
N LEU A 531 20.13 -4.56 16.14
CA LEU A 531 21.27 -5.24 15.52
C LEU A 531 21.25 -6.73 15.88
N SER A 532 21.48 -7.57 14.89
CA SER A 532 21.61 -9.02 15.05
C SER A 532 23.06 -9.42 14.74
N GLY A 533 23.91 -9.43 15.77
CA GLY A 533 25.35 -9.69 15.64
C GLY A 533 26.22 -8.44 15.77
N SER A 534 27.54 -8.65 15.92
CA SER A 534 28.51 -7.59 16.22
C SER A 534 29.07 -6.87 14.99
N ASP A 535 28.94 -7.47 13.81
CA ASP A 535 29.54 -6.96 12.57
C ASP A 535 28.69 -5.89 11.86
N ARG A 536 27.50 -5.60 12.41
CA ARG A 536 26.55 -4.58 11.93
C ARG A 536 26.02 -4.83 10.51
N SER A 537 26.06 -6.07 10.03
CA SER A 537 25.49 -6.43 8.72
C SER A 537 24.02 -6.80 8.78
N VAL A 538 23.50 -7.22 9.95
CA VAL A 538 22.12 -7.68 10.10
C VAL A 538 21.37 -6.83 11.11
N ILE A 539 20.15 -6.43 10.74
CA ILE A 539 19.13 -5.93 11.68
C ILE A 539 17.93 -6.85 11.68
N GLN A 540 17.21 -6.89 12.79
CA GLN A 540 16.02 -7.71 12.94
C GLN A 540 14.90 -6.96 13.66
N ALA A 541 13.66 -7.31 13.38
CA ALA A 541 12.50 -6.81 14.10
C ALA A 541 11.47 -7.93 14.31
N THR A 542 10.78 -7.89 15.45
CA THR A 542 9.71 -8.84 15.78
C THR A 542 8.36 -8.29 15.33
N ILE A 543 7.53 -9.13 14.72
CA ILE A 543 6.14 -8.81 14.42
C ILE A 543 5.34 -8.82 15.73
N THR A 544 4.81 -7.66 16.14
CA THR A 544 4.09 -7.50 17.42
C THR A 544 2.59 -7.72 17.28
N ASN A 545 2.06 -7.58 16.07
CA ASN A 545 0.67 -7.84 15.73
C ASN A 545 0.57 -8.30 14.26
N GLU A 546 -0.35 -9.20 13.95
CA GLU A 546 -0.54 -9.77 12.61
C GLU A 546 -1.70 -9.12 11.87
N SER A 547 -1.67 -9.16 10.53
CA SER A 547 -2.82 -8.71 9.75
C SER A 547 -3.96 -9.71 9.83
N THR A 548 -5.20 -9.25 9.60
CA THR A 548 -6.40 -10.04 9.89
C THR A 548 -7.24 -10.33 8.65
N ASN A 549 -7.85 -9.30 8.06
CA ASN A 549 -8.86 -9.45 7.01
C ASN A 549 -8.31 -9.20 5.60
N LYS A 550 -7.18 -8.50 5.50
CA LYS A 550 -6.54 -8.10 4.23
C LYS A 550 -5.03 -8.25 4.37
N PRO A 551 -4.31 -8.70 3.31
CA PRO A 551 -2.87 -8.81 3.35
C PRO A 551 -2.25 -7.43 3.61
N ALA A 552 -1.23 -7.36 4.45
CA ALA A 552 -0.53 -6.11 4.71
C ALA A 552 0.51 -5.82 3.63
N LYS A 553 0.73 -4.53 3.39
CA LYS A 553 1.85 -4.00 2.62
C LYS A 553 2.58 -2.98 3.48
N ILE A 554 3.85 -3.22 3.77
CA ILE A 554 4.71 -2.33 4.54
C ILE A 554 5.82 -1.81 3.65
N VAL A 555 5.97 -0.49 3.58
CA VAL A 555 7.09 0.18 2.91
C VAL A 555 8.01 0.75 3.98
N LEU A 556 9.22 0.20 4.07
CA LEU A 556 10.29 0.68 4.96
C LEU A 556 11.08 1.78 4.26
N GLU A 557 11.25 2.91 4.94
CA GLU A 557 12.10 4.04 4.57
C GLU A 557 13.18 4.28 5.64
N LYS A 558 14.10 5.22 5.39
CA LYS A 558 15.20 5.56 6.32
C LYS A 558 16.12 4.38 6.64
N LEU A 559 16.33 3.50 5.66
CA LEU A 559 17.32 2.43 5.72
C LEU A 559 18.71 3.05 5.57
N LYS A 560 19.39 3.35 6.69
CA LYS A 560 20.67 4.07 6.70
C LYS A 560 21.89 3.17 6.86
N VAL A 561 22.91 3.42 6.07
CA VAL A 561 24.15 2.63 6.04
C VAL A 561 25.41 3.50 6.07
N ASP A 562 26.49 2.94 6.59
CA ASP A 562 27.85 3.45 6.40
C ASP A 562 28.49 2.67 5.25
N VAL A 563 29.12 3.37 4.30
CA VAL A 563 29.67 2.76 3.08
C VAL A 563 31.19 2.59 3.20
N ALA A 564 31.72 1.40 2.96
CA ALA A 564 33.15 1.13 3.13
C ALA A 564 34.01 2.14 2.34
N PRO A 565 35.12 2.66 2.90
CA PRO A 565 35.98 3.63 2.20
C PRO A 565 36.50 3.13 0.86
N THR A 566 36.83 1.85 0.76
CA THR A 566 37.35 1.22 -0.46
C THR A 566 36.26 0.64 -1.36
N ALA A 567 34.99 1.01 -1.15
CA ALA A 567 33.90 0.55 -1.99
C ALA A 567 34.05 1.08 -3.42
N GLY A 568 34.35 0.17 -4.36
CA GLY A 568 34.29 0.47 -5.79
C GLY A 568 32.84 0.59 -6.29
N THR A 569 32.66 0.58 -7.62
CA THR A 569 31.33 0.52 -8.23
C THR A 569 30.68 -0.85 -7.98
N GLY A 570 29.47 -0.85 -7.41
CA GLY A 570 28.72 -2.08 -7.14
C GLY A 570 27.38 -1.81 -6.47
N ASP A 571 26.61 -2.88 -6.23
CA ASP A 571 25.32 -2.79 -5.55
C ASP A 571 25.48 -3.01 -4.04
N ILE A 572 24.75 -2.23 -3.25
CA ILE A 572 24.40 -2.56 -1.88
C ILE A 572 23.03 -3.23 -1.92
N SER A 573 23.00 -4.51 -1.58
CA SER A 573 21.76 -5.29 -1.58
C SER A 573 21.41 -5.76 -0.18
N VAL A 574 20.14 -6.08 0.02
CA VAL A 574 19.62 -6.65 1.26
C VAL A 574 19.06 -8.04 0.97
N SER A 575 19.43 -9.02 1.80
CA SER A 575 18.68 -10.26 1.93
C SER A 575 17.61 -10.10 3.00
N VAL A 576 16.41 -10.61 2.74
CA VAL A 576 15.35 -10.72 3.73
C VAL A 576 15.24 -12.18 4.15
N GLU A 577 15.29 -12.44 5.45
CA GLU A 577 15.16 -13.78 6.02
C GLU A 577 14.50 -13.73 7.40
N GLY A 578 14.34 -14.87 8.07
CA GLY A 578 13.90 -14.91 9.46
C GLY A 578 12.77 -15.92 9.71
N SER A 579 12.32 -15.98 10.96
CA SER A 579 11.29 -16.95 11.39
C SER A 579 9.88 -16.58 10.93
N ALA A 580 9.69 -15.40 10.33
CA ALA A 580 8.45 -14.96 9.69
C ALA A 580 8.15 -15.68 8.37
N GLY A 581 9.12 -16.40 7.80
CA GLY A 581 8.92 -17.24 6.61
C GLY A 581 9.03 -16.51 5.28
N ILE A 582 8.97 -15.17 5.27
CA ILE A 582 9.24 -14.37 4.07
C ILE A 582 10.75 -14.31 3.78
N THR A 583 11.16 -14.60 2.55
CA THR A 583 12.56 -14.64 2.16
C THR A 583 12.84 -13.97 0.81
N LYS A 584 14.03 -13.38 0.67
CA LYS A 584 14.59 -12.86 -0.59
C LYS A 584 16.11 -12.89 -0.50
N ASP A 585 16.76 -13.61 -1.40
CA ASP A 585 18.22 -13.80 -1.35
C ASP A 585 19.01 -12.50 -1.51
N ALA A 586 18.64 -11.64 -2.45
CA ALA A 586 19.24 -10.33 -2.62
C ALA A 586 18.30 -9.39 -3.37
N ILE A 587 18.20 -8.15 -2.88
CA ILE A 587 17.54 -7.05 -3.59
C ILE A 587 18.36 -5.77 -3.47
N ALA A 588 18.74 -5.17 -4.59
CA ALA A 588 19.57 -3.96 -4.61
C ALA A 588 18.77 -2.74 -4.11
N LEU A 589 19.31 -2.03 -3.11
CA LEU A 589 18.71 -0.81 -2.56
C LEU A 589 19.60 0.42 -2.75
N GLY A 590 20.89 0.23 -3.06
CA GLY A 590 21.81 1.32 -3.37
C GLY A 590 22.90 0.89 -4.34
N LYS A 591 23.56 1.90 -4.93
CA LYS A 591 24.71 1.74 -5.82
C LYS A 591 25.89 2.53 -5.25
N THR A 592 27.03 1.88 -5.06
CA THR A 592 28.23 2.52 -4.55
C THR A 592 29.03 3.17 -5.67
N LYS A 593 29.63 4.33 -5.37
CA LYS A 593 30.61 5.00 -6.25
C LYS A 593 31.72 5.63 -5.40
N ALA A 594 32.92 5.75 -5.95
CA ALA A 594 33.95 6.58 -5.33
C ALA A 594 33.50 8.06 -5.28
N PRO A 595 33.69 8.79 -4.17
CA PRO A 595 33.36 10.20 -4.05
C PRO A 595 34.24 11.09 -4.91
N VAL A 596 35.45 10.65 -5.25
CA VAL A 596 36.40 11.41 -6.06
C VAL A 596 37.09 10.53 -7.09
N GLU A 597 37.49 11.15 -8.18
CA GLU A 597 38.37 10.59 -9.21
C GLU A 597 39.74 11.27 -9.11
N ILE A 598 40.82 10.50 -9.20
CA ILE A 598 42.20 11.00 -9.20
C ILE A 598 42.83 10.80 -10.57
N SER A 599 43.50 11.82 -11.08
CA SER A 599 44.24 11.78 -12.35
C SER A 599 45.54 12.58 -12.27
N PHE A 600 46.45 12.32 -13.21
CA PHE A 600 47.79 12.88 -13.23
C PHE A 600 48.12 13.47 -14.61
N ASP A 601 48.79 14.62 -14.64
CA ASP A 601 49.16 15.28 -15.90
C ASP A 601 50.30 14.52 -16.61
N GLY A 602 50.12 14.14 -17.87
CA GLY A 602 51.18 13.56 -18.71
C GLY A 602 51.50 12.09 -18.42
N GLU A 603 52.69 11.65 -18.85
CA GLU A 603 53.17 10.28 -18.61
C GLU A 603 53.76 10.13 -17.20
N LEU A 604 53.77 8.89 -16.67
CA LEU A 604 54.35 8.58 -15.37
C LEU A 604 55.83 8.94 -15.32
N ALA A 605 56.19 9.90 -14.47
CA ALA A 605 57.59 10.24 -14.22
C ALA A 605 58.33 9.05 -13.57
N LYS A 606 59.61 8.88 -13.92
CA LYS A 606 60.51 7.97 -13.23
C LYS A 606 61.20 8.70 -12.09
N ILE A 607 61.14 8.16 -10.89
CA ILE A 607 61.87 8.67 -9.73
C ILE A 607 62.81 7.60 -9.18
N ASP A 608 63.99 8.00 -8.74
CA ASP A 608 65.00 7.10 -8.22
C ASP A 608 64.83 6.89 -6.70
N ALA A 609 64.92 5.66 -6.23
CA ALA A 609 64.95 5.35 -4.80
C ALA A 609 66.20 5.95 -4.12
N GLY A 610 66.02 6.65 -3.00
CA GLY A 610 67.11 7.28 -2.25
C GLY A 610 67.48 8.70 -2.68
N LEU A 611 66.77 9.30 -3.64
CA LEU A 611 66.95 10.69 -4.05
C LEU A 611 65.87 11.63 -3.49
N GLN A 612 66.26 12.88 -3.25
CA GLN A 612 65.41 13.95 -2.73
C GLN A 612 64.95 14.91 -3.83
N GLN A 613 63.89 15.67 -3.56
CA GLN A 613 63.44 16.80 -4.39
C GLN A 613 63.12 16.44 -5.86
N GLN A 614 62.59 15.25 -6.09
CA GLN A 614 62.26 14.73 -7.41
C GLN A 614 60.87 15.21 -7.83
N SER A 615 60.75 15.84 -8.99
CA SER A 615 59.46 16.30 -9.50
C SER A 615 58.57 15.12 -9.89
N ILE A 616 57.28 15.23 -9.60
CA ILE A 616 56.24 14.30 -10.06
C ILE A 616 55.14 15.07 -10.81
N PRO A 617 54.31 14.38 -11.62
CA PRO A 617 53.14 14.98 -12.25
C PRO A 617 52.24 15.73 -11.29
N ASN A 618 51.54 16.73 -11.83
CA ASN A 618 50.46 17.40 -11.10
C ASN A 618 49.35 16.39 -10.79
N ILE A 619 48.70 16.57 -9.64
CA ILE A 619 47.61 15.70 -9.19
C ILE A 619 46.30 16.48 -9.33
N THR A 620 45.32 15.89 -10.00
CA THR A 620 43.97 16.41 -10.14
C THR A 620 42.99 15.50 -9.40
N ILE A 621 42.21 16.09 -8.49
CA ILE A 621 41.18 15.40 -7.69
C ILE A 621 39.83 16.01 -8.07
N LYS A 622 38.95 15.20 -8.65
CA LYS A 622 37.64 15.63 -9.15
C LYS A 622 36.52 15.03 -8.32
N GLU A 623 35.59 15.86 -7.85
CA GLU A 623 34.38 15.39 -7.17
C GLU A 623 33.45 14.63 -8.13
N ALA A 624 32.95 13.47 -7.69
CA ALA A 624 32.03 12.65 -8.45
C ALA A 624 30.59 13.22 -8.48
N ALA A 625 30.24 14.03 -7.49
CA ALA A 625 29.00 14.78 -7.35
C ALA A 625 29.20 15.97 -6.39
N THR A 626 28.21 16.85 -6.25
CA THR A 626 28.22 17.89 -5.22
C THR A 626 28.21 17.28 -3.82
N ASP A 627 28.80 17.98 -2.84
CA ASP A 627 28.79 17.65 -1.42
C ASP A 627 29.48 16.33 -1.00
N VAL A 628 30.21 15.67 -1.90
CA VAL A 628 30.92 14.43 -1.59
C VAL A 628 32.28 14.67 -0.92
N ILE A 629 32.86 15.87 -1.06
CA ILE A 629 33.97 16.36 -0.23
C ILE A 629 33.41 17.32 0.83
N GLY A 630 33.45 16.91 2.09
CA GLY A 630 33.00 17.69 3.25
C GLY A 630 33.99 18.76 3.72
N GLU A 631 33.51 19.67 4.57
CA GLU A 631 34.27 20.79 5.16
C GLU A 631 35.24 20.34 6.27
N LYS A 632 36.23 19.53 5.89
CA LYS A 632 37.27 18.99 6.77
C LYS A 632 38.58 18.85 5.98
N ASP A 633 39.57 18.16 6.54
CA ASP A 633 40.83 17.92 5.86
C ASP A 633 40.70 16.81 4.80
N LEU A 634 41.06 17.14 3.56
CA LEU A 634 41.32 16.18 2.48
C LEU A 634 42.80 15.83 2.49
N VAL A 635 43.14 14.55 2.35
CA VAL A 635 44.52 14.08 2.49
C VAL A 635 44.95 13.32 1.24
N VAL A 636 46.07 13.74 0.64
CA VAL A 636 46.80 12.97 -0.36
C VAL A 636 47.93 12.23 0.34
N LYS A 637 47.79 10.91 0.49
CA LYS A 637 48.73 10.04 1.19
C LYS A 637 49.64 9.32 0.20
N PHE A 638 50.95 9.49 0.36
CA PHE A 638 51.99 8.80 -0.37
C PHE A 638 52.33 7.45 0.30
N PRO A 639 52.97 6.50 -0.41
CA PRO A 639 53.44 5.26 0.20
C PRO A 639 54.42 5.52 1.34
N GLU A 640 54.56 4.54 2.23
CA GLU A 640 55.62 4.58 3.25
C GLU A 640 56.99 4.71 2.56
N GLY A 641 57.84 5.57 3.10
CA GLY A 641 59.14 5.86 2.54
C GLY A 641 59.19 6.94 1.46
N VAL A 642 58.05 7.52 1.07
CA VAL A 642 57.97 8.65 0.15
C VAL A 642 57.44 9.88 0.88
N LYS A 643 58.25 10.94 0.95
CA LYS A 643 57.89 12.21 1.61
C LYS A 643 57.66 13.31 0.57
N PRO A 644 56.44 13.84 0.42
CA PRO A 644 56.21 14.99 -0.44
C PRO A 644 56.82 16.27 0.18
N ALA A 645 57.14 17.25 -0.66
CA ALA A 645 57.34 18.63 -0.26
C ALA A 645 56.00 19.38 -0.37
N LEU A 646 55.91 20.57 0.24
CA LEU A 646 54.74 21.44 0.06
C LEU A 646 54.56 21.76 -1.44
N PRO A 647 53.38 21.50 -2.04
CA PRO A 647 53.12 21.83 -3.43
C PRO A 647 53.33 23.33 -3.69
N GLY A 648 53.84 23.68 -4.88
CA GLY A 648 53.99 25.09 -5.25
C GLY A 648 52.64 25.81 -5.40
N LYS A 649 51.59 25.08 -5.76
CA LYS A 649 50.22 25.61 -5.84
C LYS A 649 49.18 24.53 -5.57
N VAL A 650 48.15 24.88 -4.80
CA VAL A 650 46.91 24.10 -4.67
C VAL A 650 45.75 25.04 -4.97
N GLU A 651 44.91 24.68 -5.94
CA GLU A 651 43.79 25.52 -6.37
C GLU A 651 42.56 24.70 -6.74
N VAL A 652 41.39 25.35 -6.71
CA VAL A 652 40.15 24.80 -7.26
C VAL A 652 40.00 25.32 -8.68
N THR A 653 40.08 24.44 -9.68
CA THR A 653 40.04 24.81 -11.11
C THR A 653 38.63 24.77 -11.71
N GLU A 654 37.74 23.99 -11.12
CA GLU A 654 36.33 23.89 -11.52
C GLU A 654 35.43 23.79 -10.29
N GLY A 655 34.15 24.15 -10.44
CA GLY A 655 33.15 24.06 -9.39
C GLY A 655 33.20 25.19 -8.36
N ASN A 656 32.58 24.98 -7.20
CA ASN A 656 32.43 26.01 -6.17
C ASN A 656 32.98 25.62 -4.78
N LEU A 657 33.82 24.58 -4.73
CA LEU A 657 34.57 24.17 -3.55
C LEU A 657 35.50 25.31 -3.07
N LYS A 658 35.72 25.46 -1.76
CA LYS A 658 36.73 26.36 -1.22
C LYS A 658 37.74 25.61 -0.36
N ILE A 659 39.01 25.92 -0.60
CA ILE A 659 40.14 25.43 0.18
C ILE A 659 40.75 26.58 0.97
N ASP A 660 41.30 26.29 2.14
CA ASP A 660 42.19 27.22 2.83
C ASP A 660 43.63 26.97 2.36
N SER A 661 44.00 27.57 1.22
CA SER A 661 45.30 27.36 0.59
C SER A 661 46.47 27.80 1.48
N ALA A 662 46.25 28.74 2.41
CA ALA A 662 47.28 29.21 3.35
C ALA A 662 47.57 28.17 4.45
N ARG A 663 46.65 27.24 4.69
CA ARG A 663 46.79 26.15 5.67
C ARG A 663 47.16 24.80 5.06
N VAL A 664 47.41 24.72 3.75
CA VAL A 664 47.92 23.49 3.15
C VAL A 664 49.25 23.16 3.81
N SER A 665 49.38 21.92 4.28
CA SER A 665 50.56 21.47 5.02
C SER A 665 51.01 20.08 4.58
N VAL A 666 52.22 19.70 5.01
CA VAL A 666 52.77 18.36 4.81
C VAL A 666 53.11 17.76 6.16
N GLU A 667 52.61 16.55 6.42
CA GLU A 667 52.89 15.77 7.61
C GLU A 667 53.37 14.36 7.20
N ASP A 668 54.65 14.09 7.44
CA ASP A 668 55.32 12.83 7.06
C ASP A 668 55.14 12.47 5.57
N ASN A 669 54.28 11.49 5.24
CA ASN A 669 53.96 11.07 3.88
C ASN A 669 52.61 11.61 3.37
N ARG A 670 52.08 12.69 3.98
CA ARG A 670 50.74 13.22 3.69
C ARG A 670 50.80 14.68 3.29
N ILE A 671 50.04 15.05 2.27
CA ILE A 671 49.66 16.44 1.99
C ILE A 671 48.25 16.64 2.55
N ILE A 672 48.07 17.63 3.42
CA ILE A 672 46.80 17.96 4.07
C ILE A 672 46.25 19.22 3.40
N ILE A 673 45.01 19.14 2.91
CA ILE A 673 44.30 20.21 2.21
C ILE A 673 43.03 20.52 3.00
N PRO A 674 43.02 21.60 3.80
CA PRO A 674 41.83 21.98 4.56
C PRO A 674 40.73 22.52 3.64
N ILE A 675 39.58 21.85 3.62
CA ILE A 675 38.39 22.29 2.89
C ILE A 675 37.61 23.23 3.79
N SER A 676 37.49 24.50 3.38
CA SER A 676 36.77 25.54 4.12
C SER A 676 35.31 25.68 3.73
N LYS A 677 34.94 25.15 2.55
CA LYS A 677 33.55 25.06 2.10
C LYS A 677 33.36 23.90 1.13
N HIS A 678 32.32 23.10 1.33
CA HIS A 678 31.94 22.02 0.42
C HIS A 678 31.32 22.56 -0.88
N SER A 679 31.23 21.70 -1.89
CA SER A 679 30.74 22.05 -3.23
C SER A 679 29.23 21.88 -3.38
N SER A 680 28.46 22.90 -2.98
CA SER A 680 26.99 22.83 -2.88
C SER A 680 26.19 23.07 -4.16
N THR A 681 26.80 23.46 -5.28
CA THR A 681 26.05 23.73 -6.53
C THR A 681 26.71 23.16 -7.79
N LYS A 682 28.03 22.99 -7.81
CA LYS A 682 28.78 22.42 -8.94
C LYS A 682 30.01 21.69 -8.45
N ALA A 683 30.05 20.37 -8.65
CA ALA A 683 31.16 19.49 -8.28
C ALA A 683 32.53 20.14 -8.58
N GLY A 684 33.41 20.14 -7.58
CA GLY A 684 34.71 20.77 -7.60
C GLY A 684 35.82 19.93 -8.23
N THR A 685 36.85 20.61 -8.73
CA THR A 685 38.12 19.98 -9.12
C THR A 685 39.27 20.70 -8.41
N ILE A 686 40.07 19.97 -7.62
CA ILE A 686 41.27 20.46 -6.95
C ILE A 686 42.50 20.03 -7.77
N LYS A 687 43.39 20.97 -8.06
CA LYS A 687 44.67 20.72 -8.72
C LYS A 687 45.84 21.07 -7.81
N LEU A 688 46.77 20.14 -7.66
CA LEU A 688 48.06 20.33 -6.99
C LEU A 688 49.15 20.40 -8.06
N SER A 689 49.94 21.48 -8.06
CA SER A 689 51.01 21.72 -9.04
C SER A 689 52.39 21.89 -8.37
N ASP A 690 53.44 21.69 -9.17
CA ASP A 690 54.85 21.80 -8.75
C ASP A 690 55.18 20.91 -7.54
N ILE A 691 54.76 19.65 -7.61
CA ILE A 691 54.92 18.69 -6.52
C ILE A 691 56.30 18.03 -6.63
N LYS A 692 57.03 18.02 -5.51
CA LYS A 692 58.32 17.33 -5.37
C LYS A 692 58.22 16.28 -4.28
N VAL A 693 58.97 15.18 -4.42
CA VAL A 693 59.03 14.11 -3.43
C VAL A 693 60.47 13.72 -3.11
N THR A 694 60.67 13.24 -1.89
CA THR A 694 61.87 12.53 -1.46
C THR A 694 61.52 11.05 -1.33
N SER A 695 62.24 10.18 -2.04
CA SER A 695 62.08 8.73 -1.96
C SER A 695 63.25 8.15 -1.18
N TYR A 696 63.00 7.34 -0.15
CA TYR A 696 64.07 6.65 0.58
C TYR A 696 64.53 5.39 -0.14
N ARG A 697 65.73 4.90 0.21
CA ARG A 697 66.37 3.74 -0.46
C ARG A 697 65.59 2.42 -0.31
N TYR A 698 64.71 2.31 0.69
CA TYR A 698 63.92 1.10 0.94
C TYR A 698 62.55 1.12 0.24
N VAL A 699 62.21 2.19 -0.49
CA VAL A 699 60.97 2.23 -1.26
C VAL A 699 61.06 1.19 -2.39
N PRO A 700 60.10 0.26 -2.50
CA PRO A 700 60.11 -0.75 -3.55
C PRO A 700 60.09 -0.14 -4.96
N GLU A 701 60.79 -0.78 -5.90
CA GLU A 701 60.65 -0.48 -7.32
C GLU A 701 59.23 -0.78 -7.83
N GLY A 702 58.75 0.00 -8.79
CA GLY A 702 57.42 -0.14 -9.38
C GLY A 702 56.55 1.10 -9.20
N ASP A 703 55.23 0.91 -9.25
CA ASP A 703 54.27 2.01 -9.25
C ASP A 703 54.22 2.72 -7.89
N LEU A 704 54.44 4.03 -7.92
CA LEU A 704 54.23 4.90 -6.77
C LEU A 704 52.75 5.30 -6.72
N LYS A 705 51.97 4.58 -5.92
CA LYS A 705 50.54 4.83 -5.74
C LYS A 705 50.27 5.88 -4.67
N VAL A 706 49.54 6.93 -5.00
CA VAL A 706 48.98 7.87 -4.03
C VAL A 706 47.53 7.52 -3.73
N LYS A 707 47.12 7.74 -2.47
CA LYS A 707 45.77 7.44 -1.96
C LYS A 707 45.08 8.73 -1.52
N ILE A 708 43.81 8.88 -1.88
CA ILE A 708 42.96 9.96 -1.37
C ILE A 708 42.23 9.47 -0.12
N THR A 709 42.41 10.18 0.98
CA THR A 709 41.89 9.85 2.31
C THR A 709 41.55 11.15 3.08
N GLY A 710 41.37 11.04 4.39
CA GLY A 710 41.08 12.17 5.28
C GLY A 710 39.58 12.34 5.55
N PRO A 711 39.23 13.03 6.65
CA PRO A 711 37.85 13.15 7.13
C PRO A 711 36.92 13.91 6.17
N ALA A 712 37.45 14.62 5.18
CA ALA A 712 36.64 15.26 4.14
C ALA A 712 35.94 14.25 3.21
N VAL A 713 36.49 13.05 3.03
CA VAL A 713 35.93 12.01 2.15
C VAL A 713 35.73 10.67 2.85
N VAL A 714 36.30 10.49 4.04
CA VAL A 714 36.13 9.33 4.90
C VAL A 714 35.50 9.79 6.22
N GLU A 715 34.18 9.81 6.28
CA GLU A 715 33.42 10.26 7.44
C GLU A 715 33.18 9.16 8.48
N ASN A 716 33.15 7.91 8.01
CA ASN A 716 32.83 6.74 8.81
C ASN A 716 34.05 6.12 9.51
N ILE A 717 35.11 6.90 9.71
CA ILE A 717 36.28 6.56 10.52
C ILE A 717 36.65 7.79 11.37
N LYS A 718 36.92 7.58 12.67
CA LYS A 718 37.54 8.59 13.53
C LYS A 718 38.93 8.15 13.95
N ASP A 719 39.86 9.11 14.05
CA ASP A 719 41.13 8.94 14.73
C ASP A 719 40.87 8.78 16.25
N GLY A 720 41.20 7.61 16.80
CA GLY A 720 41.07 7.31 18.23
C GLY A 720 40.86 5.82 18.52
N LEU A 721 41.15 5.40 19.75
CA LEU A 721 41.01 4.01 20.26
C LEU A 721 39.55 3.51 20.34
N ASP A 722 38.58 4.28 19.83
CA ASP A 722 37.19 3.85 19.76
C ASP A 722 37.00 2.92 18.54
N ASN A 723 36.98 1.61 18.79
CA ASN A 723 36.64 0.54 17.85
C ASN A 723 35.17 0.57 17.38
N ASP A 724 34.57 1.76 17.37
CA ASP A 724 33.14 1.98 17.18
C ASP A 724 32.75 2.19 15.73
N TYR A 725 33.68 2.17 14.80
CA TYR A 725 33.41 2.31 13.37
C TYR A 725 33.58 0.96 12.66
N PRO A 726 32.63 0.55 11.80
CA PRO A 726 32.63 -0.79 11.21
C PRO A 726 33.81 -1.04 10.25
N PHE A 727 34.44 0.03 9.76
CA PHE A 727 35.51 -0.02 8.77
C PHE A 727 36.86 0.48 9.31
N ASN A 728 37.04 0.52 10.63
CA ASN A 728 38.28 1.02 11.23
C ASN A 728 39.48 0.12 10.90
N LYS A 729 40.20 0.44 9.81
CA LYS A 729 41.51 -0.10 9.44
C LYS A 729 42.51 1.06 9.37
N PRO A 730 43.27 1.36 10.43
CA PRO A 730 44.08 2.58 10.54
C PRO A 730 45.09 2.81 9.39
N ASN A 731 45.53 1.74 8.73
CA ASN A 731 46.64 1.81 7.77
C ASN A 731 46.23 1.79 6.29
N ASP A 732 44.97 1.51 5.94
CA ASP A 732 44.58 1.25 4.54
C ASP A 732 43.21 1.82 4.12
N THR A 733 42.81 2.95 4.69
CA THR A 733 41.52 3.58 4.39
C THR A 733 41.68 4.69 3.36
N HIS A 734 41.13 4.47 2.16
CA HIS A 734 41.19 5.39 1.04
C HIS A 734 39.95 5.23 0.16
N VAL A 735 39.56 6.31 -0.52
CA VAL A 735 38.38 6.36 -1.42
C VAL A 735 38.75 6.36 -2.90
N ALA A 736 40.01 6.67 -3.22
CA ALA A 736 40.59 6.59 -4.54
C ALA A 736 42.10 6.35 -4.44
N GLU A 737 42.67 5.67 -5.42
CA GLU A 737 44.12 5.50 -5.55
C GLU A 737 44.55 5.58 -7.02
N GLY A 738 45.81 5.95 -7.25
CA GLY A 738 46.38 5.98 -8.61
C GLY A 738 47.90 6.08 -8.59
N SER A 739 48.55 5.55 -9.63
CA SER A 739 50.00 5.63 -9.82
C SER A 739 50.39 7.01 -10.32
N VAL A 740 51.17 7.78 -9.56
CA VAL A 740 51.62 9.14 -9.95
C VAL A 740 53.01 9.14 -10.58
N ALA A 741 53.83 8.13 -10.25
CA ALA A 741 55.19 7.97 -10.75
C ALA A 741 55.60 6.49 -10.73
N LYS A 742 56.76 6.16 -11.29
CA LYS A 742 57.39 4.85 -11.19
C LYS A 742 58.72 4.97 -10.46
N VAL A 743 58.85 4.28 -9.33
CA VAL A 743 60.10 4.17 -8.59
C VAL A 743 61.02 3.20 -9.32
N VAL A 744 62.25 3.62 -9.57
CA VAL A 744 63.33 2.82 -10.14
C VAL A 744 64.55 2.88 -9.23
N THR A 745 65.46 1.92 -9.35
CA THR A 745 66.79 2.09 -8.74
C THR A 745 67.51 3.25 -9.42
N PRO A 746 68.25 4.08 -8.65
CA PRO A 746 69.21 5.00 -9.26
C PRO A 746 70.06 4.20 -10.25
N ALA A 747 69.98 4.54 -11.52
CA ALA A 747 70.95 4.04 -12.47
C ALA A 747 72.33 4.46 -11.96
N ASP A 748 73.24 3.50 -11.81
CA ASP A 748 74.63 3.84 -11.54
C ASP A 748 75.08 4.73 -12.71
N LYS A 749 75.22 6.04 -12.47
CA LYS A 749 75.69 6.99 -13.50
C LYS A 749 77.11 6.66 -13.98
N ASN A 750 77.73 5.65 -13.36
CA ASN A 750 79.02 5.06 -13.68
C ASN A 750 78.92 3.71 -14.41
N LYS A 751 77.70 3.24 -14.76
CA LYS A 751 77.52 2.01 -15.56
C LYS A 751 77.68 2.33 -17.04
N TYR A 752 78.72 1.77 -17.62
CA TYR A 752 79.01 1.81 -19.05
C TYR A 752 77.93 1.02 -19.80
N ALA A 753 77.60 1.43 -21.02
CA ALA A 753 76.61 0.70 -21.84
C ALA A 753 77.13 -0.70 -22.23
N GLU A 754 76.21 -1.64 -22.41
CA GLU A 754 76.47 -3.01 -22.85
C GLU A 754 75.87 -3.20 -24.27
N ASN A 755 76.24 -4.26 -25.00
CA ASN A 755 75.69 -4.57 -26.33
C ASN A 755 75.82 -3.42 -27.37
N ILE A 756 77.01 -2.83 -27.47
CA ILE A 756 77.30 -1.79 -28.45
C ILE A 756 77.77 -2.45 -29.76
N ILE A 757 77.15 -2.09 -30.89
CA ILE A 757 77.50 -2.66 -32.21
C ILE A 757 77.74 -1.54 -33.21
N PHE A 758 78.98 -1.41 -33.68
CA PHE A 758 79.35 -0.54 -34.79
C PHE A 758 79.48 -1.34 -36.08
N LYS A 759 79.12 -0.75 -37.22
CA LYS A 759 79.31 -1.36 -38.55
C LYS A 759 80.21 -0.51 -39.44
N ILE A 760 81.16 -1.15 -40.11
CA ILE A 760 82.05 -0.45 -41.07
C ILE A 760 81.23 0.21 -42.18
N GLY A 761 81.57 1.45 -42.50
CA GLY A 761 80.88 2.25 -43.52
C GLY A 761 79.50 2.77 -43.09
N SER A 762 78.99 2.40 -41.91
CA SER A 762 77.72 2.91 -41.38
C SER A 762 77.92 4.16 -40.52
N LYS A 763 77.04 5.14 -40.72
CA LYS A 763 76.89 6.31 -39.84
C LYS A 763 75.94 6.06 -38.66
N THR A 764 75.51 4.82 -38.46
CA THR A 764 74.70 4.40 -37.32
C THR A 764 75.39 3.28 -36.54
N TYR A 765 75.11 3.21 -35.24
CA TYR A 765 75.50 2.11 -34.35
C TYR A 765 74.34 1.80 -33.40
N THR A 766 74.30 0.61 -32.81
CA THR A 766 73.31 0.29 -31.78
C THR A 766 73.95 0.30 -30.40
N GLN A 767 73.23 0.85 -29.42
CA GLN A 767 73.61 0.87 -28.01
C GLN A 767 72.41 0.41 -27.18
N ASP A 768 72.56 -0.67 -26.42
CA ASP A 768 71.46 -1.29 -25.65
C ASP A 768 70.17 -1.48 -26.48
N GLY A 769 70.34 -1.84 -27.77
CA GLY A 769 69.23 -2.03 -28.73
C GLY A 769 68.65 -0.76 -29.35
N LYS A 770 69.14 0.44 -29.02
CA LYS A 770 68.72 1.71 -29.62
C LYS A 770 69.68 2.13 -30.73
N GLU A 771 69.14 2.59 -31.85
CA GLU A 771 69.94 3.16 -32.95
C GLU A 771 70.44 4.57 -32.59
N MET A 772 71.72 4.79 -32.80
CA MET A 772 72.44 6.04 -32.55
C MET A 772 73.14 6.49 -33.84
N THR A 773 73.30 7.80 -34.02
CA THR A 773 73.90 8.38 -35.23
C THR A 773 75.29 8.96 -34.98
N MET A 774 76.14 8.89 -36.01
CA MET A 774 77.48 9.48 -36.08
C MET A 774 77.62 10.29 -37.36
N ASP A 775 78.44 11.33 -37.33
CA ASP A 775 78.71 12.16 -38.51
C ASP A 775 79.78 11.57 -39.44
N VAL A 776 80.61 10.68 -38.93
CA VAL A 776 81.64 9.92 -39.65
C VAL A 776 81.51 8.43 -39.31
N ALA A 777 81.64 7.57 -40.33
CA ALA A 777 81.53 6.12 -40.17
C ALA A 777 82.87 5.51 -39.71
N PRO A 778 82.86 4.39 -38.97
CA PRO A 778 84.04 3.54 -38.83
C PRO A 778 84.52 3.06 -40.21
N GLU A 779 85.83 3.01 -40.43
CA GLU A 779 86.41 2.70 -41.75
C GLU A 779 87.63 1.78 -41.64
N VAL A 780 87.93 1.04 -42.71
CA VAL A 780 89.21 0.34 -42.84
C VAL A 780 90.18 1.28 -43.55
N HIS A 781 91.26 1.66 -42.87
CA HIS A 781 92.24 2.60 -43.42
C HIS A 781 93.02 1.93 -44.57
N PRO A 782 93.06 2.52 -45.78
CA PRO A 782 93.57 1.85 -46.99
C PRO A 782 95.07 1.54 -46.93
N VAL A 783 95.87 2.40 -46.26
CA VAL A 783 97.32 2.22 -46.15
C VAL A 783 97.74 1.26 -45.02
N TYR A 784 97.07 1.34 -43.86
CA TYR A 784 97.49 0.60 -42.66
C TYR A 784 96.74 -0.73 -42.47
N ASN A 785 95.69 -0.98 -43.26
CA ASN A 785 94.84 -2.16 -43.15
C ASN A 785 94.39 -2.44 -41.70
N ARG A 786 93.88 -1.38 -41.06
CA ARG A 786 93.33 -1.40 -39.72
C ARG A 786 91.96 -0.74 -39.72
N THR A 787 91.08 -1.22 -38.87
CA THR A 787 89.78 -0.61 -38.64
C THR A 787 89.91 0.56 -37.68
N TYR A 788 89.45 1.72 -38.11
CA TYR A 788 89.46 2.96 -37.37
C TYR A 788 88.05 3.35 -36.95
N ILE A 789 87.92 3.91 -35.75
CA ILE A 789 86.64 4.37 -35.20
C ILE A 789 86.76 5.81 -34.70
N PRO A 790 85.70 6.64 -34.78
CA PRO A 790 85.75 8.01 -34.30
C PRO A 790 85.83 8.03 -32.77
N ALA A 791 86.90 8.62 -32.23
CA ALA A 791 87.20 8.52 -30.80
C ALA A 791 86.09 9.09 -29.89
N ALA A 792 85.48 10.21 -30.30
CA ALA A 792 84.40 10.84 -29.55
C ALA A 792 83.12 10.00 -29.54
N HIS A 793 82.75 9.40 -30.68
CA HIS A 793 81.55 8.55 -30.76
C HIS A 793 81.75 7.21 -30.07
N PHE A 794 82.95 6.65 -30.13
CA PHE A 794 83.30 5.49 -29.33
C PHE A 794 83.21 5.78 -27.83
N ALA A 795 83.69 6.94 -27.37
CA ALA A 795 83.52 7.37 -25.99
C ALA A 795 82.04 7.57 -25.60
N ALA A 796 81.27 8.24 -26.47
CA ALA A 796 79.82 8.43 -26.26
C ALA A 796 79.07 7.10 -26.16
N SER A 797 79.43 6.11 -26.98
CA SER A 797 78.81 4.77 -26.93
C SER A 797 79.05 4.05 -25.61
N LEU A 798 80.13 4.41 -24.89
CA LEU A 798 80.45 3.91 -23.55
C LEU A 798 79.78 4.73 -22.44
N ASN A 799 78.79 5.57 -22.75
CA ASN A 799 78.16 6.56 -21.87
C ASN A 799 79.14 7.59 -21.27
N ILE A 800 80.27 7.88 -21.92
CA ILE A 800 81.17 8.95 -21.48
C ILE A 800 80.57 10.29 -21.91
N PRO A 801 80.28 11.22 -20.97
CA PRO A 801 79.68 12.51 -21.28
C PRO A 801 80.54 13.36 -22.24
N ALA A 802 79.91 14.16 -23.10
CA ALA A 802 80.61 14.96 -24.10
C ALA A 802 81.59 15.99 -23.51
N ASP A 803 81.33 16.53 -22.31
CA ASP A 803 82.24 17.43 -21.57
C ASP A 803 83.50 16.72 -21.06
N LYS A 804 83.52 15.38 -21.10
CA LYS A 804 84.69 14.54 -20.78
C LYS A 804 85.51 14.12 -22.01
N VAL A 805 85.17 14.63 -23.20
CA VAL A 805 85.96 14.45 -24.43
C VAL A 805 86.45 15.81 -24.89
N VAL A 806 87.71 16.11 -24.57
CA VAL A 806 88.31 17.43 -24.81
C VAL A 806 89.20 17.38 -26.05
N TRP A 807 88.93 18.26 -27.02
CA TRP A 807 89.77 18.47 -28.20
C TRP A 807 90.72 19.65 -27.99
N ASN A 808 92.01 19.42 -28.20
CA ASN A 808 93.03 20.47 -28.25
C ASN A 808 93.46 20.71 -29.69
N GLU A 809 93.02 21.84 -30.25
CA GLU A 809 93.24 22.20 -31.65
C GLU A 809 94.73 22.44 -31.99
N ALA A 810 95.48 23.08 -31.10
CA ALA A 810 96.89 23.43 -31.32
C ALA A 810 97.80 22.18 -31.40
N SER A 811 97.51 21.18 -30.56
CA SER A 811 98.28 19.92 -30.49
C SER A 811 97.61 18.77 -31.26
N LYS A 812 96.46 19.00 -31.89
CA LYS A 812 95.65 17.98 -32.58
C LYS A 812 95.46 16.71 -31.75
N THR A 813 95.10 16.91 -30.49
CA THR A 813 94.96 15.83 -29.50
C THR A 813 93.55 15.78 -28.94
N VAL A 814 92.92 14.59 -28.95
CA VAL A 814 91.70 14.32 -28.18
C VAL A 814 92.07 13.68 -26.86
N THR A 815 91.48 14.15 -25.76
CA THR A 815 91.64 13.60 -24.40
C THR A 815 90.29 13.17 -23.88
N ILE A 816 90.17 11.90 -23.49
CA ILE A 816 88.95 11.29 -22.98
C ILE A 816 89.14 10.99 -21.48
N PHE A 817 88.26 11.53 -20.64
CA PHE A 817 88.22 11.28 -19.20
C PHE A 817 87.13 10.24 -18.90
N ALA A 818 87.53 8.98 -18.72
CA ALA A 818 86.66 7.84 -18.49
C ALA A 818 86.88 7.25 -17.09
N GLY A 819 86.19 7.78 -16.07
CA GLY A 819 86.38 7.36 -14.68
C GLY A 819 87.81 7.60 -14.19
N ASP A 820 88.53 6.52 -13.89
CA ASP A 820 89.94 6.50 -13.47
C ASP A 820 90.94 6.46 -14.65
N LYS A 821 90.44 6.43 -15.89
CA LYS A 821 91.25 6.45 -17.12
C LYS A 821 91.23 7.81 -17.79
N VAL A 822 92.41 8.32 -18.12
CA VAL A 822 92.62 9.48 -19.01
C VAL A 822 93.37 8.98 -20.23
N VAL A 823 92.71 9.00 -21.39
CA VAL A 823 93.28 8.52 -22.66
C VAL A 823 93.43 9.70 -23.61
N SER A 824 94.66 9.97 -24.05
CA SER A 824 94.93 10.97 -25.07
C SER A 824 95.42 10.33 -26.37
N ALA A 825 94.86 10.77 -27.49
CA ALA A 825 95.24 10.35 -28.83
C ALA A 825 95.62 11.58 -29.67
N THR A 826 96.90 11.66 -30.05
CA THR A 826 97.45 12.78 -30.84
C THR A 826 97.54 12.37 -32.31
N ALA A 827 96.96 13.18 -33.21
CA ALA A 827 96.99 12.94 -34.64
C ALA A 827 98.42 12.69 -35.17
N GLY A 828 98.57 11.71 -36.05
CA GLY A 828 99.83 11.33 -36.68
C GLY A 828 100.78 10.48 -35.82
N LYS A 829 100.52 10.34 -34.52
CA LYS A 829 101.35 9.52 -33.63
C LYS A 829 100.94 8.05 -33.62
N LYS A 830 101.92 7.15 -33.51
CA LYS A 830 101.74 5.70 -33.27
C LYS A 830 101.72 5.34 -31.78
N GLU A 831 101.16 6.23 -30.95
CA GLU A 831 101.00 5.99 -29.52
C GLU A 831 99.69 6.59 -29.00
N LEU A 832 99.13 5.98 -27.94
CA LEU A 832 98.11 6.55 -27.07
C LEU A 832 98.74 6.84 -25.71
N VAL A 833 98.34 7.90 -25.02
CA VAL A 833 98.78 8.16 -23.64
C VAL A 833 97.66 7.76 -22.69
N VAL A 834 97.86 6.71 -21.89
CA VAL A 834 96.87 6.21 -20.92
C VAL A 834 97.39 6.48 -19.52
N ASN A 835 96.68 7.31 -18.75
CA ASN A 835 97.07 7.74 -17.40
C ASN A 835 98.51 8.28 -17.34
N GLY A 836 98.89 9.08 -18.35
CA GLY A 836 100.23 9.66 -18.46
C GLY A 836 101.31 8.72 -19.00
N THR A 837 101.00 7.43 -19.22
CA THR A 837 101.95 6.45 -19.77
C THR A 837 101.72 6.23 -21.26
N PRO A 838 102.74 6.37 -22.13
CA PRO A 838 102.63 6.05 -23.55
C PRO A 838 102.43 4.54 -23.80
N VAL A 839 101.46 4.20 -24.65
CA VAL A 839 101.13 2.86 -25.13
C VAL A 839 101.26 2.86 -26.65
N GLN A 840 102.15 2.02 -27.18
CA GLN A 840 102.38 1.94 -28.62
C GLN A 840 101.19 1.29 -29.34
N ILE A 841 100.83 1.83 -30.50
CA ILE A 841 99.79 1.28 -31.39
C ILE A 841 100.41 0.99 -32.76
N ASP A 842 99.83 0.03 -33.48
CA ASP A 842 100.40 -0.51 -34.74
C ASP A 842 100.07 0.33 -35.98
N ALA A 843 99.20 1.33 -35.86
CA ALA A 843 98.90 2.31 -36.89
C ALA A 843 98.69 3.71 -36.26
N PRO A 844 99.08 4.81 -36.94
CA PRO A 844 99.01 6.14 -36.33
C PRO A 844 97.57 6.63 -36.17
N VAL A 845 97.30 7.47 -35.18
CA VAL A 845 96.02 8.17 -35.04
C VAL A 845 95.74 8.99 -36.30
N ASN A 846 94.58 8.79 -36.93
CA ASN A 846 94.21 9.40 -38.20
C ASN A 846 93.31 10.62 -37.98
N TYR A 847 93.58 11.71 -38.68
CA TYR A 847 92.82 12.97 -38.64
C TYR A 847 93.03 13.70 -39.97
N GLY A 848 91.97 14.13 -40.62
CA GLY A 848 92.07 14.89 -41.87
C GLY A 848 90.71 15.23 -42.47
N GLN A 849 90.74 15.85 -43.65
CA GLN A 849 89.51 16.21 -44.37
C GLN A 849 88.68 14.97 -44.75
N HIS A 850 89.33 13.84 -45.07
CA HIS A 850 88.66 12.58 -45.40
C HIS A 850 87.86 11.99 -44.23
N THR A 851 88.24 12.31 -43.00
CA THR A 851 87.51 11.89 -41.78
C THR A 851 86.55 12.98 -41.27
N GLY A 852 86.31 14.05 -42.06
CA GLY A 852 85.53 15.20 -41.63
C GLY A 852 86.15 15.93 -40.44
N TYR A 853 87.48 15.94 -40.34
CA TYR A 853 88.25 16.46 -39.19
C TYR A 853 87.91 15.79 -37.86
N ARG A 854 87.51 14.50 -37.89
CA ARG A 854 87.35 13.68 -36.70
C ARG A 854 88.62 12.88 -36.42
N VAL A 855 88.96 12.76 -35.14
CA VAL A 855 90.06 11.91 -34.69
C VAL A 855 89.60 10.46 -34.74
N MET A 856 90.23 9.71 -35.63
CA MET A 856 89.99 8.31 -35.85
C MET A 856 91.13 7.51 -35.22
N VAL A 857 90.81 6.51 -34.39
CA VAL A 857 91.80 5.69 -33.69
C VAL A 857 91.55 4.21 -34.04
N PRO A 858 92.59 3.37 -34.17
CA PRO A 858 92.40 1.93 -34.31
C PRO A 858 91.54 1.38 -33.15
N TYR A 859 90.40 0.78 -33.49
CA TYR A 859 89.33 0.51 -32.53
C TYR A 859 89.78 -0.37 -31.35
N THR A 860 90.60 -1.40 -31.61
CA THR A 860 91.09 -2.32 -30.57
C THR A 860 91.91 -1.61 -29.51
N HIS A 861 92.79 -0.69 -29.91
CA HIS A 861 93.66 0.04 -28.99
C HIS A 861 92.88 1.07 -28.19
N LEU A 862 91.93 1.76 -28.83
CA LEU A 862 91.04 2.70 -28.14
C LEU A 862 90.16 1.98 -27.12
N ALA A 863 89.57 0.83 -27.49
CA ALA A 863 88.78 0.00 -26.60
C ALA A 863 89.57 -0.43 -25.38
N LEU A 864 90.76 -1.00 -25.59
CA LEU A 864 91.63 -1.45 -24.50
C LEU A 864 92.03 -0.30 -23.57
N ALA A 865 92.38 0.86 -24.14
CA ALA A 865 92.77 2.05 -23.38
C ALA A 865 91.63 2.59 -22.50
N LEU A 866 90.38 2.47 -22.96
CA LEU A 866 89.16 2.86 -22.22
C LEU A 866 88.60 1.72 -21.34
N GLY A 867 89.29 0.58 -21.26
CA GLY A 867 88.86 -0.55 -20.43
C GLY A 867 87.72 -1.38 -21.01
N ALA A 868 87.50 -1.34 -22.33
CA ALA A 868 86.53 -2.16 -23.03
C ALA A 868 87.17 -3.38 -23.73
N THR A 869 86.36 -4.42 -23.93
CA THR A 869 86.61 -5.52 -24.87
C THR A 869 85.91 -5.26 -26.19
N VAL A 870 86.49 -5.79 -27.26
CA VAL A 870 85.90 -5.76 -28.58
C VAL A 870 85.99 -7.12 -29.26
N GLU A 871 84.96 -7.48 -30.00
CA GLU A 871 84.92 -8.63 -30.89
C GLU A 871 84.63 -8.16 -32.31
N TRP A 872 85.39 -8.65 -33.29
CA TRP A 872 85.19 -8.36 -34.71
C TRP A 872 84.48 -9.52 -35.40
N LYS A 873 83.36 -9.22 -36.09
CA LYS A 873 82.66 -10.15 -36.97
C LYS A 873 82.93 -9.80 -38.43
N ALA A 874 83.78 -10.59 -39.07
CA ALA A 874 84.19 -10.34 -40.45
C ALA A 874 83.03 -10.41 -41.45
N ASP A 875 82.12 -11.38 -41.28
CA ASP A 875 81.02 -11.65 -42.22
C ASP A 875 80.00 -10.50 -42.30
N THR A 876 79.77 -9.81 -41.17
CA THR A 876 78.81 -8.71 -41.07
C THR A 876 79.47 -7.32 -41.06
N GLN A 877 80.80 -7.29 -41.01
CA GLN A 877 81.62 -6.10 -40.80
C GLN A 877 81.25 -5.32 -39.54
N GLU A 878 81.01 -6.04 -38.44
CA GLU A 878 80.55 -5.46 -37.17
C GLU A 878 81.61 -5.56 -36.07
N ILE A 879 81.69 -4.50 -35.27
CA ILE A 879 82.49 -4.39 -34.05
C ILE A 879 81.53 -4.44 -32.86
N PHE A 880 81.57 -5.53 -32.12
CA PHE A 880 80.85 -5.67 -30.86
C PHE A 880 81.74 -5.13 -29.74
N VAL A 881 81.22 -4.20 -28.95
CA VAL A 881 81.93 -3.59 -27.82
C VAL A 881 81.21 -3.94 -26.54
N ASN A 882 81.93 -4.51 -25.58
CA ASN A 882 81.45 -4.81 -24.24
C ASN A 882 82.49 -4.34 -23.25
N LYS A 883 82.11 -3.74 -22.11
CA LYS A 883 83.11 -3.36 -21.12
C LYS A 883 83.69 -4.59 -20.40
N ARG A 884 84.99 -4.55 -20.04
CA ARG A 884 85.61 -5.57 -19.18
C ARG A 884 85.08 -5.55 -17.76
#